data_AF-A0A446B9E5-F1
#
_entry.id   AF-A0A446B9E5-F1
#
_cell.length_a   1.000
_cell.length_b   1.000
_cell.length_c   1.000
_cell.angle_alpha   90.00
_cell.angle_beta   90.00
_cell.angle_gamma   90.00
#
_symmetry.space_group_name_H-M   'P 1'
#
loop_
_entity.id
_entity.type
_entity.pdbx_description
1 polymer ?
#
loop_
_entity_poly.entity_id
_entity_poly.type
_entity_poly.pdbx_seq_one_letter_code
_entity_poly.pdbx_strand_id
1 'polypeptide(L)'
;MMDADGNPFSERLVNFLDDYVNDPRKTEEDITQLLSNIRPDMEIPEEERGETPEAMRYPLYAHQQLALKWMTDMEEGTNKGGILADDMGLGKTISTLALMVSRPSSDRNIKTNLIVGPVALIKQWEQEVRTKLKAAHKLSVLLLHQKKKPYSEIKKYDVVLTTYGSLASEWRRYIVHVQPRKESPQYDEEGDTELAKLCPLLHARSKFYRVILDEAQCIKNRNTQGSLAAHKISATYRWCLTGTPMMNGVSELYPLVRFLKIRPYCEFKVFQRDFRNLSAKGPTSDFTRDKAMRKLQAVLKAIMLRRTKSSTIDGKPILTLPEKTQNDEYVTFNEDERQFYHDIESRSKIVFNRYLRAGTVGKNYSDILVLLLRLRQACCHPHLMEFESAGNSAPDSNQMLDLAKKLDAAVVQRVKGIDAFECCICFDAVADPVLIFPCGHDTCPECFTSLTEDSAQSNIRFGEENGAAKCPVCRGPVEPTKVINLTAFRKVHAPDALGPDDAESSAELTDSDDSDDSDTSSFDDENDSDVDSFGNLAGFVVPDGEVEDVDDDDLIDAELDAAIRTKNGKEPAVTTKAKKLGKKKAKKSKADGESRSKSKKSEQITPQVLKKLRMEANKNKDARRRYMHYLRDNWEDSAKLTQIVDLLRQIQETGEKTIVFSQWTSLLDLVEVQVKYTLRLRYRRYTGGMSRNQRDEAVRDFSENPATRVMLVSLRAGNAGLNLTAASRVIICDPFWNPYIEMQAVDRAHRIGQAREVRVHRVLVGGTVEDRIVELQESKRRLVDAALDEGQSKSLGRLSEQELAYLFGVSPPPPAQEDAAAGSAANAAAGSTAGATAGRAGRS
;
A
#
# COMPACT_ATOMS: atom_id res chain seq x y z
N MET A 1 43.45 -14.45 11.50
CA MET A 1 42.11 -15.08 11.67
C MET A 1 41.85 -15.99 10.48
N MET A 2 41.26 -17.16 10.70
CA MET A 2 40.92 -18.15 9.68
C MET A 2 39.41 -18.39 9.70
N ASP A 3 38.82 -18.81 8.58
CA ASP A 3 37.43 -19.25 8.53
C ASP A 3 37.24 -20.63 9.19
N ALA A 4 36.00 -21.13 9.21
CA ALA A 4 35.66 -22.42 9.79
C ALA A 4 36.35 -23.61 9.11
N ASP A 5 36.87 -23.41 7.90
CA ASP A 5 37.54 -24.41 7.07
C ASP A 5 39.08 -24.25 7.10
N GLY A 6 39.60 -23.34 7.92
CA GLY A 6 41.04 -23.12 8.12
C GLY A 6 41.71 -22.23 7.07
N ASN A 7 40.95 -21.58 6.19
CA ASN A 7 41.51 -20.66 5.20
C ASN A 7 41.74 -19.27 5.81
N PRO A 8 42.86 -18.61 5.49
CA PRO A 8 43.12 -17.25 5.96
C PRO A 8 42.16 -16.25 5.29
N PHE A 9 41.53 -15.40 6.11
CA PHE A 9 40.76 -14.25 5.58
C PHE A 9 41.67 -13.33 4.76
N SER A 10 41.11 -12.59 3.81
CA SER A 10 41.88 -11.60 3.03
C SER A 10 42.57 -10.58 3.96
N GLU A 11 43.80 -10.16 3.65
CA GLU A 11 44.57 -9.23 4.51
C GLU A 11 43.79 -7.95 4.86
N ARG A 12 42.95 -7.47 3.93
CA ARG A 12 42.07 -6.31 4.12
C ARG A 12 40.95 -6.58 5.12
N LEU A 13 40.43 -7.81 5.18
CA LEU A 13 39.41 -8.25 6.14
C LEU A 13 40.06 -8.58 7.50
N VAL A 14 41.27 -9.16 7.51
CA VAL A 14 42.03 -9.44 8.74
C VAL A 14 42.37 -8.16 9.49
N ASN A 15 42.95 -7.17 8.83
CA ASN A 15 43.27 -5.87 9.46
C ASN A 15 42.01 -5.14 9.97
N PHE A 16 40.88 -5.31 9.27
CA PHE A 16 39.59 -4.75 9.68
C PHE A 16 38.97 -5.47 10.88
N LEU A 17 39.05 -6.79 10.93
CA LEU A 17 38.58 -7.59 12.06
C LEU A 17 39.44 -7.30 13.30
N ASP A 18 40.74 -7.13 13.13
CA ASP A 18 41.66 -6.78 14.22
C ASP A 18 41.32 -5.39 14.80
N ASP A 19 41.09 -4.38 13.96
CA ASP A 19 40.62 -3.04 14.39
C ASP A 19 39.22 -3.04 15.04
N TYR A 20 38.41 -4.07 14.77
CA TYR A 20 37.03 -4.20 15.28
C TYR A 20 36.95 -5.01 16.58
N VAL A 21 37.80 -6.02 16.73
CA VAL A 21 37.95 -6.81 17.97
C VAL A 21 38.63 -5.97 19.05
N ASN A 22 39.60 -5.13 18.69
CA ASN A 22 40.36 -4.32 19.64
C ASN A 22 39.67 -3.00 20.07
N ASP A 23 38.34 -2.86 19.97
CA ASP A 23 37.56 -1.70 20.45
C ASP A 23 37.19 -1.88 21.94
N PRO A 24 37.83 -1.16 22.89
CA PRO A 24 37.78 -1.45 24.34
C PRO A 24 36.43 -1.16 25.03
N ARG A 25 35.35 -0.93 24.28
CA ARG A 25 34.03 -0.50 24.79
C ARG A 25 32.88 -1.45 24.41
N LYS A 26 33.18 -2.62 23.86
CA LYS A 26 32.21 -3.63 23.45
C LYS A 26 32.61 -4.97 24.04
N THR A 27 31.65 -5.85 24.33
CA THR A 27 31.94 -7.23 24.72
C THR A 27 32.61 -7.93 23.55
N GLU A 28 33.95 -8.03 23.56
CA GLU A 28 34.78 -8.63 22.51
C GLU A 28 34.25 -10.01 22.07
N GLU A 29 33.66 -10.75 23.01
CA GLU A 29 33.05 -12.05 22.80
C GLU A 29 31.79 -12.02 21.91
N ASP A 30 30.85 -11.09 22.14
CA ASP A 30 29.59 -11.02 21.37
C ASP A 30 29.85 -10.63 19.91
N ILE A 31 30.83 -9.76 19.70
CA ILE A 31 31.29 -9.34 18.40
C ILE A 31 31.97 -10.48 17.65
N THR A 32 32.87 -11.19 18.33
CA THR A 32 33.56 -12.35 17.75
C THR A 32 32.56 -13.45 17.39
N GLN A 33 31.55 -13.69 18.24
CA GLN A 33 30.45 -14.62 17.94
C GLN A 33 29.61 -14.18 16.74
N LEU A 34 29.28 -12.90 16.61
CA LEU A 34 28.54 -12.39 15.45
C LEU A 34 29.35 -12.56 14.16
N LEU A 35 30.64 -12.23 14.20
CA LEU A 35 31.55 -12.32 13.06
C LEU A 35 31.90 -13.76 12.69
N SER A 36 31.88 -14.70 13.63
CA SER A 36 32.08 -16.13 13.34
C SER A 36 31.01 -16.71 12.41
N ASN A 37 29.84 -16.07 12.33
CA ASN A 37 28.77 -16.43 11.40
C ASN A 37 28.96 -15.82 10.00
N ILE A 38 29.97 -14.97 9.78
CA ILE A 38 30.28 -14.44 8.45
C ILE A 38 30.89 -15.58 7.63
N ARG A 39 30.16 -15.97 6.58
CA ARG A 39 30.72 -16.82 5.53
C ARG A 39 31.28 -15.94 4.42
N PRO A 40 32.44 -16.30 3.83
CA PRO A 40 32.84 -15.69 2.57
C PRO A 40 31.73 -15.90 1.53
N ASP A 41 31.61 -15.01 0.55
CA ASP A 41 30.65 -15.07 -0.56
C ASP A 41 30.96 -16.27 -1.51
N MET A 42 31.23 -17.45 -0.95
CA MET A 42 31.47 -18.68 -1.70
C MET A 42 30.13 -19.29 -2.09
N GLU A 43 29.99 -19.53 -3.39
CA GLU A 43 29.00 -20.45 -3.93
C GLU A 43 29.16 -21.78 -3.20
N ILE A 44 28.18 -22.15 -2.36
CA ILE A 44 28.20 -23.45 -1.68
C ILE A 44 28.24 -24.51 -2.81
N PRO A 45 29.27 -25.39 -2.84
CA PRO A 45 29.41 -26.41 -3.87
C PRO A 45 28.13 -27.25 -4.01
N GLU A 46 27.81 -27.73 -5.21
CA GLU A 46 26.59 -28.50 -5.47
C GLU A 46 26.40 -29.68 -4.49
N GLU A 47 27.49 -30.36 -4.15
CA GLU A 47 27.57 -31.51 -3.25
C GLU A 47 27.23 -31.17 -1.80
N GLU A 48 27.35 -29.90 -1.44
CA GLU A 48 27.13 -29.38 -0.10
C GLU A 48 25.77 -28.70 0.05
N ARG A 49 25.00 -28.53 -1.03
CA ARG A 49 23.69 -27.89 -0.97
C ARG A 49 22.71 -28.78 -0.22
N GLY A 50 21.82 -28.17 0.56
CA GLY A 50 20.81 -28.91 1.30
C GLY A 50 19.94 -29.74 0.35
N GLU A 51 19.84 -31.04 0.57
CA GLU A 51 18.95 -31.90 -0.22
C GLU A 51 17.48 -31.47 -0.08
N THR A 52 16.68 -31.76 -1.10
CA THR A 52 15.24 -31.51 -1.01
C THR A 52 14.63 -32.44 0.06
N PRO A 53 13.96 -31.91 1.10
CA PRO A 53 13.34 -32.75 2.10
C PRO A 53 12.27 -33.67 1.48
N GLU A 54 12.22 -34.94 1.91
CA GLU A 54 11.27 -35.93 1.37
C GLU A 54 9.81 -35.47 1.49
N ALA A 55 9.49 -34.66 2.51
CA ALA A 55 8.17 -34.10 2.74
C ALA A 55 7.68 -33.14 1.64
N MET A 56 8.59 -32.54 0.86
CA MET A 56 8.23 -31.62 -0.21
C MET A 56 7.63 -32.37 -1.40
N ARG A 57 6.54 -31.83 -1.96
CA ARG A 57 5.87 -32.42 -3.13
C ARG A 57 6.66 -32.23 -4.42
N TYR A 58 7.43 -31.14 -4.51
CA TYR A 58 8.19 -30.75 -5.68
C TYR A 58 9.66 -30.53 -5.28
N PRO A 59 10.63 -30.83 -6.17
CA PRO A 59 12.03 -30.55 -5.91
C PRO A 59 12.28 -29.05 -5.70
N LEU A 60 13.18 -28.73 -4.77
CA LEU A 60 13.63 -27.35 -4.56
C LEU A 60 14.58 -26.94 -5.69
N TYR A 61 14.48 -25.69 -6.12
CA TYR A 61 15.48 -25.08 -7.02
C TYR A 61 16.84 -24.94 -6.32
N ALA A 62 17.93 -24.84 -7.08
CA ALA A 62 19.28 -24.72 -6.53
C ALA A 62 19.42 -23.57 -5.53
N HIS A 63 18.87 -22.39 -5.84
CA HIS A 63 18.86 -21.27 -4.89
C HIS A 63 18.02 -21.57 -3.64
N GLN A 64 16.94 -22.33 -3.75
CA GLN A 64 16.13 -22.71 -2.58
C GLN A 64 16.87 -23.72 -1.69
N GLN A 65 17.65 -24.62 -2.26
CA GLN A 65 18.52 -25.56 -1.52
C GLN A 65 19.63 -24.81 -0.78
N LEU A 66 20.24 -23.82 -1.41
CA LEU A 66 21.19 -22.91 -0.76
C LEU A 66 20.54 -22.14 0.40
N ALA A 67 19.30 -21.65 0.18
CA ALA A 67 18.54 -20.96 1.22
C ALA A 67 18.30 -21.90 2.40
N LEU A 68 17.91 -23.14 2.14
CA LEU A 68 17.64 -24.15 3.15
C LEU A 68 18.87 -24.48 3.99
N LYS A 69 20.04 -24.69 3.35
CA LYS A 69 21.31 -24.91 4.06
C LYS A 69 21.67 -23.70 4.90
N TRP A 70 21.69 -22.50 4.31
CA TRP A 70 21.97 -21.27 5.05
C TRP A 70 21.03 -21.07 6.25
N MET A 71 19.73 -21.29 6.06
CA MET A 71 18.76 -21.19 7.16
C MET A 71 19.00 -22.24 8.24
N THR A 72 19.38 -23.46 7.87
CA THR A 72 19.74 -24.52 8.81
C THR A 72 20.94 -24.13 9.64
N ASP A 73 21.99 -23.63 9.00
CA ASP A 73 23.23 -23.20 9.65
C ASP A 73 22.98 -22.02 10.61
N MET A 74 22.14 -21.06 10.21
CA MET A 74 21.76 -19.93 11.07
C MET A 74 20.94 -20.34 12.30
N GLU A 75 20.17 -21.44 12.21
CA GLU A 75 19.49 -22.02 13.37
C GLU A 75 20.43 -22.83 14.28
N GLU A 76 21.56 -23.32 13.78
CA GLU A 76 22.59 -23.98 14.59
C GLU A 76 23.54 -22.97 15.24
N GLY A 77 23.80 -21.86 14.55
CA GLY A 77 24.65 -20.78 15.02
C GLY A 77 24.08 -20.00 16.21
N THR A 78 24.89 -19.05 16.69
CA THR A 78 24.56 -18.22 17.86
C THR A 78 23.38 -17.28 17.63
N ASN A 79 23.16 -16.87 16.39
CA ASN A 79 22.10 -15.94 16.00
C ASN A 79 20.68 -16.54 16.06
N LYS A 80 20.55 -17.88 15.98
CA LYS A 80 19.27 -18.63 16.02
C LYS A 80 18.21 -18.06 15.06
N GLY A 81 18.64 -17.68 13.86
CA GLY A 81 17.80 -17.07 12.83
C GLY A 81 18.44 -15.90 12.10
N GLY A 82 17.70 -15.28 11.18
CA GLY A 82 18.24 -14.25 10.29
C GLY A 82 17.20 -13.58 9.39
N ILE A 83 17.69 -12.87 8.37
CA ILE A 83 16.89 -12.15 7.38
C ILE A 83 17.04 -12.83 6.02
N LEU A 84 15.97 -13.41 5.49
CA LEU A 84 15.91 -13.89 4.11
C LEU A 84 15.36 -12.77 3.23
N ALA A 85 16.27 -12.03 2.60
CA ALA A 85 16.02 -10.82 1.82
C ALA A 85 16.01 -11.07 0.29
N ASP A 86 15.61 -12.27 -0.13
CA ASP A 86 15.49 -12.62 -1.54
C ASP A 86 14.45 -11.77 -2.27
N ASP A 87 14.71 -11.47 -3.55
CA ASP A 87 13.76 -10.78 -4.43
C ASP A 87 12.38 -11.46 -4.47
N MET A 88 11.37 -10.66 -4.79
CA MET A 88 10.00 -11.17 -4.96
C MET A 88 9.96 -12.21 -6.09
N GLY A 89 9.36 -13.36 -5.79
CA GLY A 89 9.24 -14.45 -6.74
C GLY A 89 10.26 -15.58 -6.57
N LEU A 90 11.37 -15.41 -5.84
CA LEU A 90 12.37 -16.48 -5.63
C LEU A 90 11.88 -17.66 -4.76
N GLY A 91 10.71 -17.55 -4.13
CA GLY A 91 10.10 -18.63 -3.35
C GLY A 91 10.57 -18.69 -1.90
N LYS A 92 10.62 -17.53 -1.22
CA LYS A 92 10.87 -17.42 0.23
C LYS A 92 9.95 -18.32 1.06
N THR A 93 8.66 -18.36 0.72
CA THR A 93 7.66 -19.22 1.37
C THR A 93 8.03 -20.70 1.27
N ILE A 94 8.44 -21.15 0.09
CA ILE A 94 8.83 -22.55 -0.16
C ILE A 94 10.11 -22.90 0.61
N SER A 95 11.09 -22.00 0.62
CA SER A 95 12.34 -22.18 1.37
C SER A 95 12.08 -22.32 2.88
N THR A 96 11.20 -21.47 3.42
CA THR A 96 10.77 -21.54 4.82
C THR A 96 9.98 -22.81 5.12
N LEU A 97 9.10 -23.27 4.22
CA LEU A 97 8.39 -24.55 4.40
C LEU A 97 9.37 -25.73 4.42
N ALA A 98 10.38 -25.73 3.55
CA ALA A 98 11.43 -26.73 3.54
C ALA A 98 12.22 -26.75 4.86
N LEU A 99 12.52 -25.58 5.43
CA LEU A 99 13.15 -25.47 6.77
C LEU A 99 12.26 -26.07 7.88
N MET A 100 10.95 -25.79 7.83
CA MET A 100 10.01 -26.28 8.84
C MET A 100 9.90 -27.79 8.87
N VAL A 101 9.94 -28.45 7.71
CA VAL A 101 9.84 -29.92 7.61
C VAL A 101 11.16 -30.65 7.77
N SER A 102 12.29 -30.02 7.41
CA SER A 102 13.63 -30.59 7.62
C SER A 102 14.03 -30.58 9.09
N ARG A 103 13.60 -29.56 9.84
CA ARG A 103 13.92 -29.41 11.27
C ARG A 103 12.65 -29.22 12.10
N PRO A 104 11.88 -30.29 12.36
CA PRO A 104 10.79 -30.22 13.33
C PRO A 104 11.34 -30.12 14.76
N SER A 105 10.55 -29.56 15.68
CA SER A 105 10.94 -29.52 17.09
C SER A 105 10.96 -30.92 17.70
N SER A 106 11.99 -31.22 18.48
CA SER A 106 12.06 -32.43 19.31
C SER A 106 11.14 -32.35 20.54
N ASP A 107 10.83 -31.15 21.03
CA ASP A 107 9.91 -30.94 22.15
C ASP A 107 8.48 -30.71 21.67
N ARG A 108 7.60 -31.63 22.03
CA ARG A 108 6.16 -31.56 21.71
C ARG A 108 5.46 -30.36 22.33
N ASN A 109 6.00 -29.76 23.41
CA ASN A 109 5.44 -28.56 24.04
C ASN A 109 5.79 -27.27 23.29
N ILE A 110 6.84 -27.27 22.48
CA ILE A 110 7.35 -26.14 21.72
C ILE A 110 7.52 -26.58 20.27
N LYS A 111 6.45 -27.09 19.66
CA LYS A 111 6.45 -27.52 18.25
C LYS A 111 5.87 -26.51 17.27
N THR A 112 5.16 -25.50 17.78
CA THR A 112 4.37 -24.58 16.96
C THR A 112 5.23 -23.52 16.30
N ASN A 113 5.06 -23.36 14.99
CA ASN A 113 5.65 -22.30 14.17
C ASN A 113 4.61 -21.19 13.99
N LEU A 114 4.91 -19.98 14.45
CA LEU A 114 4.04 -18.81 14.32
C LEU A 114 4.47 -17.97 13.12
N ILE A 115 3.56 -17.76 12.18
CA ILE A 115 3.77 -16.94 10.99
C ILE A 115 2.91 -15.68 11.13
N VAL A 116 3.55 -14.52 11.04
CA VAL A 116 2.90 -13.20 11.07
C VAL A 116 3.09 -12.56 9.71
N GLY A 117 1.98 -12.18 9.07
CA GLY A 117 2.03 -11.55 7.75
C GLY A 117 0.87 -10.58 7.50
N PRO A 118 0.88 -9.87 6.36
CA PRO A 118 -0.24 -9.05 5.91
C PRO A 118 -1.51 -9.89 5.74
N VAL A 119 -2.67 -9.27 5.99
CA VAL A 119 -4.00 -9.94 5.92
C VAL A 119 -4.22 -10.66 4.59
N ALA A 120 -3.70 -10.10 3.49
CA ALA A 120 -3.84 -10.69 2.15
C ALA A 120 -3.02 -11.98 1.96
N LEU A 121 -1.88 -12.11 2.64
CA LEU A 121 -0.93 -13.22 2.45
C LEU A 121 -1.25 -14.44 3.30
N ILE A 122 -2.02 -14.28 4.39
CA ILE A 122 -2.26 -15.36 5.34
C ILE A 122 -2.97 -16.57 4.73
N LYS A 123 -3.99 -16.36 3.89
CA LYS A 123 -4.65 -17.48 3.20
C LYS A 123 -3.74 -18.15 2.16
N GLN A 124 -2.88 -17.37 1.52
CA GLN A 124 -1.89 -17.92 0.59
C GLN A 124 -0.93 -18.86 1.32
N TRP A 125 -0.42 -18.46 2.49
CA TRP A 125 0.36 -19.34 3.36
C TRP A 125 -0.39 -20.63 3.70
N GLU A 126 -1.66 -20.53 4.07
CA GLU A 126 -2.50 -21.69 4.38
C GLU A 126 -2.61 -22.66 3.19
N GLN A 127 -2.80 -22.13 1.98
CA GLN A 127 -2.87 -22.92 0.75
C GLN A 127 -1.50 -23.51 0.38
N GLU A 128 -0.42 -22.77 0.53
CA GLU A 128 0.94 -23.24 0.23
C GLU A 128 1.34 -24.39 1.15
N VAL A 129 1.10 -24.29 2.46
CA VAL A 129 1.34 -25.38 3.42
C VAL A 129 0.58 -26.65 3.04
N ARG A 130 -0.67 -26.52 2.58
CA ARG A 130 -1.51 -27.67 2.20
C ARG A 130 -1.15 -28.30 0.86
N THR A 131 -0.71 -27.51 -0.10
CA THR A 131 -0.53 -27.96 -1.49
C THR A 131 0.89 -28.39 -1.82
N LYS A 132 1.90 -27.84 -1.10
CA LYS A 132 3.32 -28.05 -1.37
C LYS A 132 3.96 -29.19 -0.58
N LEU A 133 3.25 -29.75 0.41
CA LEU A 133 3.67 -30.92 1.17
C LEU A 133 3.00 -32.20 0.67
N LYS A 134 3.71 -33.33 0.75
CA LYS A 134 3.14 -34.65 0.48
C LYS A 134 2.09 -35.01 1.53
N ALA A 135 1.13 -35.86 1.16
CA ALA A 135 0.02 -36.22 2.04
C ALA A 135 0.44 -36.88 3.36
N ALA A 136 1.56 -37.61 3.36
CA ALA A 136 2.13 -38.26 4.54
C ALA A 136 2.76 -37.28 5.56
N HIS A 137 3.16 -36.08 5.12
CA HIS A 137 3.85 -35.08 5.95
C HIS A 137 3.02 -33.80 6.14
N LYS A 138 1.68 -33.93 6.15
CA LYS A 138 0.78 -32.78 6.32
C LYS A 138 0.96 -32.14 7.68
N LEU A 139 1.18 -30.82 7.69
CA LEU A 139 1.21 -30.01 8.90
C LEU A 139 -0.20 -29.52 9.26
N SER A 140 -0.52 -29.50 10.55
CA SER A 140 -1.75 -28.92 11.06
C SER A 140 -1.66 -27.39 11.08
N VAL A 141 -2.64 -26.70 10.50
CA VAL A 141 -2.64 -25.24 10.34
C VAL A 141 -3.83 -24.61 11.07
N LEU A 142 -3.56 -23.59 11.89
CA LEU A 142 -4.57 -22.76 12.55
C LEU A 142 -4.52 -21.32 12.05
N LEU A 143 -5.65 -20.84 11.54
CA LEU A 143 -5.84 -19.42 11.23
C LEU A 143 -6.37 -18.68 12.47
N LEU A 144 -5.52 -17.87 13.11
CA LEU A 144 -5.90 -17.03 14.24
C LEU A 144 -6.46 -15.70 13.73
N HIS A 145 -7.72 -15.70 13.31
CA HIS A 145 -8.42 -14.49 12.88
C HIS A 145 -9.76 -14.33 13.61
N GLN A 146 -9.96 -13.16 14.23
CA GLN A 146 -11.18 -12.73 14.95
C GLN A 146 -11.58 -13.50 16.22
N LYS A 147 -11.34 -14.81 16.34
CA LYS A 147 -11.66 -15.58 17.56
C LYS A 147 -10.44 -15.80 18.44
N LYS A 148 -10.54 -15.37 19.71
CA LYS A 148 -9.50 -15.58 20.72
C LYS A 148 -9.45 -17.06 21.09
N LYS A 149 -8.29 -17.70 20.96
CA LYS A 149 -8.05 -19.07 21.43
C LYS A 149 -6.95 -19.04 22.50
N PRO A 150 -7.09 -19.80 23.58
CA PRO A 150 -6.05 -19.89 24.60
C PRO A 150 -4.80 -20.58 24.03
N TYR A 151 -3.63 -20.26 24.59
CA TYR A 151 -2.36 -20.85 24.15
C TYR A 151 -2.35 -22.40 24.23
N SER A 152 -3.09 -22.98 25.17
CA SER A 152 -3.27 -24.43 25.32
C SER A 152 -3.86 -25.13 24.08
N GLU A 153 -4.66 -24.41 23.29
CA GLU A 153 -5.16 -24.88 21.99
C GLU A 153 -4.19 -24.56 20.86
N ILE A 154 -3.59 -23.36 20.88
CA ILE A 154 -2.64 -22.90 19.86
C ILE A 154 -1.45 -23.87 19.74
N LYS A 155 -0.88 -24.30 20.87
CA LYS A 155 0.27 -25.21 20.91
C LYS A 155 0.05 -26.60 20.30
N LYS A 156 -1.22 -26.98 20.06
CA LYS A 156 -1.55 -28.29 19.45
C LYS A 156 -1.25 -28.32 17.96
N TYR A 157 -1.26 -27.16 17.30
CA TYR A 157 -1.04 -27.01 15.87
C TYR A 157 0.45 -26.83 15.55
N ASP A 158 0.87 -27.31 14.38
CA ASP A 158 2.26 -27.22 13.92
C ASP A 158 2.54 -25.84 13.31
N VAL A 159 1.53 -25.24 12.66
CA VAL A 159 1.60 -23.91 12.05
C VAL A 159 0.43 -23.06 12.51
N VAL A 160 0.72 -21.84 12.97
CA VAL A 160 -0.27 -20.84 13.36
C VAL A 160 -0.05 -19.60 12.55
N LEU A 161 -1.10 -19.14 11.87
CA LEU A 161 -1.06 -17.96 11.01
C LEU A 161 -1.84 -16.82 11.69
N THR A 162 -1.20 -15.66 11.83
CA THR A 162 -1.79 -14.44 12.40
C THR A 162 -1.40 -13.20 11.61
N THR A 163 -2.02 -12.06 11.90
CA THR A 163 -1.77 -10.80 11.19
C THR A 163 -1.09 -9.78 12.08
N TYR A 164 -0.32 -8.86 11.48
CA TYR A 164 0.29 -7.73 12.22
C TYR A 164 -0.75 -6.90 12.99
N GLY A 165 -1.95 -6.72 12.43
CA GLY A 165 -3.04 -5.99 13.10
C GLY A 165 -3.59 -6.71 14.34
N SER A 166 -3.75 -8.04 14.27
CA SER A 166 -4.13 -8.85 15.43
C SER A 166 -3.07 -8.79 16.54
N LEU A 167 -1.79 -8.86 16.15
CA LEU A 167 -0.67 -8.77 17.07
C LEU A 167 -0.59 -7.39 17.75
N ALA A 168 -0.75 -6.31 17.00
CA ALA A 168 -0.83 -4.95 17.54
C ALA A 168 -2.02 -4.74 18.48
N SER A 169 -3.15 -5.38 18.20
CA SER A 169 -4.33 -5.36 19.08
C SER A 169 -4.11 -6.14 20.39
N GLU A 170 -3.37 -7.24 20.37
CA GLU A 170 -2.93 -7.93 21.59
C GLU A 170 -1.99 -7.06 22.42
N TRP A 171 -1.05 -6.38 21.77
CA TRP A 171 -0.09 -5.53 22.47
C TRP A 171 -0.73 -4.31 23.15
N ARG A 172 -1.72 -3.66 22.53
CA ARG A 172 -2.51 -2.61 23.21
C ARG A 172 -3.18 -3.10 24.49
N ARG A 173 -3.75 -4.31 24.45
CA ARG A 173 -4.37 -4.93 25.64
C ARG A 173 -3.32 -5.30 26.68
N TYR A 174 -2.18 -5.81 26.24
CA TYR A 174 -1.04 -6.12 27.11
C TYR A 174 -0.60 -4.86 27.86
N ILE A 175 -0.40 -3.73 27.18
CA ILE A 175 -0.01 -2.46 27.82
C ILE A 175 -1.05 -2.04 28.86
N VAL A 176 -2.33 -1.95 28.47
CA VAL A 176 -3.41 -1.51 29.37
C VAL A 176 -3.54 -2.42 30.60
N HIS A 177 -3.31 -3.72 30.45
CA HIS A 177 -3.41 -4.68 31.55
C HIS A 177 -2.17 -4.68 32.45
N VAL A 178 -0.98 -4.66 31.86
CA VAL A 178 0.29 -4.90 32.56
C VAL A 178 0.87 -3.62 33.13
N GLN A 179 0.74 -2.47 32.46
CA GLN A 179 1.40 -1.23 32.88
C GLN A 179 0.95 -0.73 34.27
N PRO A 180 -0.35 -0.71 34.61
CA PRO A 180 -0.80 -0.35 35.97
C PRO A 180 -0.37 -1.37 37.04
N ARG A 181 -0.17 -2.64 36.65
CA ARG A 181 0.14 -3.73 37.58
C ARG A 181 1.64 -3.87 37.83
N LYS A 182 2.48 -3.46 36.88
CA LYS A 182 3.96 -3.46 37.02
C LYS A 182 4.48 -2.52 38.10
N GLU A 183 3.71 -1.50 38.46
CA GLU A 183 4.04 -0.60 39.58
C GLU A 183 3.89 -1.29 40.94
N SER A 184 3.17 -2.42 41.00
CA SER A 184 3.06 -3.24 42.21
C SER A 184 4.28 -4.18 42.33
N PRO A 185 5.06 -4.13 43.42
CA PRO A 185 6.27 -4.96 43.61
C PRO A 185 6.02 -6.48 43.61
N GLN A 186 4.77 -6.92 43.76
CA GLN A 186 4.36 -8.32 43.85
C GLN A 186 3.75 -8.88 42.55
N TYR A 187 3.69 -8.10 41.47
CA TYR A 187 3.07 -8.55 40.22
C TYR A 187 3.95 -9.55 39.46
N ASP A 188 3.49 -10.79 39.39
CA ASP A 188 4.07 -11.84 38.54
C ASP A 188 3.32 -11.94 37.21
N GLU A 189 3.97 -11.49 36.13
CA GLU A 189 3.44 -11.57 34.76
C GLU A 189 3.29 -13.03 34.29
N GLU A 190 4.10 -13.97 34.79
CA GLU A 190 4.03 -15.37 34.37
C GLU A 190 2.83 -16.09 34.98
N GLY A 191 2.44 -15.73 36.20
CA GLY A 191 1.28 -16.25 36.93
C GLY A 191 -0.07 -15.68 36.52
N ASP A 192 -0.11 -14.60 35.72
CA ASP A 192 -1.32 -13.86 35.40
C ASP A 192 -2.24 -14.61 34.40
N THR A 193 -3.20 -15.34 34.95
CA THR A 193 -4.18 -16.11 34.16
C THR A 193 -5.13 -15.24 33.32
N GLU A 194 -5.36 -13.98 33.71
CA GLU A 194 -6.15 -13.05 32.91
C GLU A 194 -5.36 -12.56 31.70
N LEU A 195 -4.09 -12.22 31.90
CA LEU A 195 -3.18 -11.86 30.82
C LEU A 195 -3.04 -13.01 29.80
N ALA A 196 -2.97 -14.26 30.27
CA ALA A 196 -2.93 -15.45 29.42
C ALA A 196 -4.18 -15.59 28.52
N LYS A 197 -5.35 -15.17 29.00
CA LYS A 197 -6.60 -15.15 28.21
C LYS A 197 -6.66 -13.94 27.27
N LEU A 198 -6.18 -12.79 27.73
CA LEU A 198 -6.23 -11.54 26.98
C LEU A 198 -5.21 -11.51 25.84
N CYS A 199 -4.00 -12.00 26.07
CA CYS A 199 -2.85 -11.88 25.18
C CYS A 199 -2.15 -13.24 24.97
N PRO A 200 -2.82 -14.22 24.34
CA PRO A 200 -2.32 -15.58 24.23
C PRO A 200 -1.00 -15.70 23.42
N LEU A 201 -0.70 -14.76 22.52
CA LEU A 201 0.56 -14.77 21.76
C LEU A 201 1.72 -14.08 22.48
N LEU A 202 1.43 -13.13 23.38
CA LEU A 202 2.42 -12.27 24.03
C LEU A 202 2.75 -12.67 25.48
N HIS A 203 1.95 -13.57 26.05
CA HIS A 203 2.13 -14.07 27.41
C HIS A 203 3.48 -14.80 27.57
N ALA A 204 4.14 -14.65 28.73
CA ALA A 204 5.48 -15.20 28.97
C ALA A 204 5.57 -16.73 28.84
N ARG A 205 4.50 -17.44 29.22
CA ARG A 205 4.39 -18.92 29.06
C ARG A 205 4.16 -19.39 27.63
N SER A 206 3.83 -18.50 26.70
CA SER A 206 3.58 -18.84 25.29
C SER A 206 4.89 -18.91 24.52
N LYS A 207 5.49 -20.12 24.44
CA LYS A 207 6.79 -20.37 23.78
C LYS A 207 6.62 -21.01 22.41
N PHE A 208 6.99 -20.29 21.36
CA PHE A 208 6.97 -20.81 19.99
C PHE A 208 8.31 -21.43 19.58
N TYR A 209 8.28 -22.39 18.66
CA TYR A 209 9.49 -22.99 18.11
C TYR A 209 10.17 -22.00 17.17
N ARG A 210 9.43 -21.53 16.17
CA ARG A 210 9.84 -20.49 15.23
C ARG A 210 8.83 -19.37 15.20
N VAL A 211 9.30 -18.13 15.08
CA VAL A 211 8.47 -16.99 14.68
C VAL A 211 9.01 -16.45 13.37
N ILE A 212 8.15 -16.43 12.36
CA ILE A 212 8.48 -15.98 11.00
C ILE A 212 7.64 -14.73 10.72
N LEU A 213 8.30 -13.62 10.45
CA LEU A 213 7.68 -12.39 9.99
C LEU A 213 7.77 -12.34 8.47
N ASP A 214 6.63 -12.47 7.80
CA ASP A 214 6.53 -12.29 6.35
C ASP A 214 6.23 -10.83 6.00
N GLU A 215 6.82 -10.33 4.92
CA GLU A 215 6.89 -8.90 4.58
C GLU A 215 7.33 -8.06 5.79
N ALA A 216 8.49 -8.41 6.37
CA ALA A 216 9.00 -7.83 7.62
C ALA A 216 9.17 -6.30 7.60
N GLN A 217 9.15 -5.66 6.43
CA GLN A 217 9.06 -4.20 6.30
C GLN A 217 7.80 -3.61 6.95
N CYS A 218 6.78 -4.42 7.28
CA CYS A 218 5.62 -4.00 8.08
C CYS A 218 6.01 -3.51 9.49
N ILE A 219 7.17 -3.89 10.04
CA ILE A 219 7.65 -3.44 11.36
C ILE A 219 8.79 -2.41 11.29
N LYS A 220 8.98 -1.76 10.13
CA LYS A 220 10.07 -0.79 9.84
C LYS A 220 10.22 0.36 10.83
N ASN A 221 9.16 0.74 11.55
CA ASN A 221 9.21 1.77 12.57
C ASN A 221 9.22 1.14 13.98
N ARG A 222 10.27 1.45 14.76
CA ARG A 222 10.55 0.86 16.07
C ARG A 222 9.48 1.13 17.13
N ASN A 223 8.75 2.23 17.02
CA ASN A 223 7.78 2.68 18.01
C ASN A 223 6.37 2.12 17.75
N THR A 224 6.14 1.55 16.58
CA THR A 224 4.81 1.02 16.24
C THR A 224 4.41 -0.14 17.14
N GLN A 225 3.12 -0.20 17.47
CA GLN A 225 2.55 -1.25 18.32
C GLN A 225 2.86 -2.65 17.77
N GLY A 226 2.81 -2.84 16.44
CA GLY A 226 3.15 -4.11 15.79
C GLY A 226 4.63 -4.50 15.96
N SER A 227 5.56 -3.54 15.85
CA SER A 227 6.99 -3.78 16.03
C SER A 227 7.36 -4.14 17.47
N LEU A 228 6.75 -3.45 18.44
CA LEU A 228 6.91 -3.75 19.86
C LEU A 228 6.34 -5.12 20.22
N ALA A 229 5.14 -5.42 19.73
CA ALA A 229 4.49 -6.71 19.92
C ALA A 229 5.31 -7.87 19.36
N ALA A 230 5.82 -7.75 18.13
CA ALA A 230 6.63 -8.79 17.48
C ALA A 230 7.91 -9.09 18.27
N HIS A 231 8.56 -8.07 18.82
CA HIS A 231 9.74 -8.26 19.66
C HIS A 231 9.44 -9.03 20.96
N LYS A 232 8.28 -8.78 21.60
CA LYS A 232 7.89 -9.41 22.88
C LYS A 232 7.62 -10.92 22.76
N ILE A 233 7.20 -11.43 21.60
CA ILE A 233 6.87 -12.86 21.41
C ILE A 233 8.04 -13.73 21.88
N SER A 234 7.75 -14.79 22.66
CA SER A 234 8.75 -15.75 23.11
C SER A 234 8.94 -16.87 22.08
N ALA A 235 10.17 -17.03 21.59
CA ALA A 235 10.49 -17.94 20.48
C ALA A 235 11.93 -18.43 20.54
N THR A 236 12.16 -19.66 20.06
CA THR A 236 13.51 -20.26 19.96
C THR A 236 14.25 -19.73 18.74
N TYR A 237 13.61 -19.77 17.56
CA TYR A 237 14.17 -19.27 16.31
C TYR A 237 13.34 -18.13 15.73
N ARG A 238 14.01 -17.19 15.05
CA ARG A 238 13.39 -15.95 14.54
C ARG A 238 13.79 -15.66 13.11
N TRP A 239 12.81 -15.47 12.25
CA TRP A 239 13.04 -15.25 10.83
C TRP A 239 12.32 -13.99 10.34
N CYS A 240 13.03 -13.17 9.57
CA CYS A 240 12.45 -12.07 8.81
C CYS A 240 12.50 -12.41 7.32
N LEU A 241 11.33 -12.46 6.67
CA LEU A 241 11.22 -12.61 5.22
C LEU A 241 10.81 -11.25 4.64
N THR A 242 11.59 -10.73 3.70
CA THR A 242 11.27 -9.45 3.05
C THR A 242 11.89 -9.41 1.65
N GLY A 243 11.24 -8.77 0.68
CA GLY A 243 11.86 -8.49 -0.62
C GLY A 243 12.70 -7.20 -0.62
N THR A 244 12.44 -6.31 0.33
CA THR A 244 13.04 -4.96 0.39
C THR A 244 13.44 -4.67 1.84
N PRO A 245 14.62 -5.14 2.28
CA PRO A 245 15.03 -5.02 3.68
C PRO A 245 15.23 -3.57 4.15
N MET A 246 15.40 -2.62 3.22
CA MET A 246 15.49 -1.19 3.48
C MET A 246 14.70 -0.40 2.42
N MET A 247 13.86 0.55 2.84
CA MET A 247 13.08 1.41 1.93
C MET A 247 13.48 2.89 2.07
N ASN A 248 13.48 3.42 3.30
CA ASN A 248 13.68 4.85 3.56
C ASN A 248 15.00 5.16 4.29
N GLY A 249 15.67 4.16 4.88
CA GLY A 249 17.01 4.32 5.45
C GLY A 249 17.41 3.26 6.48
N VAL A 250 18.68 3.33 6.92
CA VAL A 250 19.30 2.37 7.87
C VAL A 250 18.54 2.23 9.19
N SER A 251 17.82 3.26 9.63
CA SER A 251 16.99 3.21 10.85
C SER A 251 15.89 2.14 10.80
N GLU A 252 15.47 1.71 9.60
CA GLU A 252 14.45 0.67 9.40
C GLU A 252 14.97 -0.75 9.65
N LEU A 253 16.30 -0.94 9.67
CA LEU A 253 16.92 -2.22 10.01
C LEU A 253 16.86 -2.50 11.51
N TYR A 254 16.88 -1.46 12.36
CA TYR A 254 16.92 -1.63 13.81
C TYR A 254 15.76 -2.49 14.34
N PRO A 255 14.48 -2.27 13.95
CA PRO A 255 13.40 -3.14 14.36
C PRO A 255 13.59 -4.62 14.00
N LEU A 256 14.17 -4.93 12.84
CA LEU A 256 14.46 -6.29 12.40
C LEU A 256 15.54 -6.92 13.29
N VAL A 257 16.67 -6.21 13.48
CA VAL A 257 17.79 -6.63 14.34
C VAL A 257 17.32 -6.83 15.79
N ARG A 258 16.47 -5.93 16.30
CA ARG A 258 15.84 -6.02 17.62
C ARG A 258 14.92 -7.24 17.73
N PHE A 259 14.12 -7.51 16.70
CA PHE A 259 13.26 -8.70 16.68
C PHE A 259 14.09 -9.98 16.74
N LEU A 260 15.15 -10.07 15.92
CA LEU A 260 16.07 -11.21 15.86
C LEU A 260 16.92 -11.40 17.13
N LYS A 261 17.03 -10.37 17.97
CA LYS A 261 17.84 -10.35 19.21
C LYS A 261 19.35 -10.49 18.96
N ILE A 262 19.84 -9.94 17.86
CA ILE A 262 21.27 -9.96 17.50
C ILE A 262 22.04 -8.98 18.40
N ARG A 263 22.92 -9.50 19.26
CA ARG A 263 23.78 -8.68 20.13
C ARG A 263 25.02 -8.20 19.37
N PRO A 264 25.59 -7.04 19.73
CA PRO A 264 25.07 -6.03 20.68
C PRO A 264 24.05 -5.07 20.04
N TYR A 265 23.73 -5.23 18.75
CA TYR A 265 22.96 -4.28 17.95
C TYR A 265 21.45 -4.30 18.17
N CYS A 266 20.92 -5.26 18.93
CA CYS A 266 19.54 -5.28 19.38
C CYS A 266 19.23 -4.14 20.37
N GLU A 267 20.25 -3.50 20.93
CA GLU A 267 20.11 -2.32 21.78
C GLU A 267 20.13 -1.03 20.96
N PHE A 268 19.08 -0.21 21.11
CA PHE A 268 18.95 1.02 20.33
C PHE A 268 20.13 1.98 20.50
N LYS A 269 20.67 2.12 21.71
CA LYS A 269 21.78 3.04 22.00
C LYS A 269 23.04 2.64 21.23
N VAL A 270 23.36 1.34 21.19
CA VAL A 270 24.51 0.80 20.47
C VAL A 270 24.32 0.93 18.96
N PHE A 271 23.15 0.53 18.46
CA PHE A 271 22.80 0.66 17.04
C PHE A 271 22.87 2.12 16.57
N GLN A 272 22.28 3.04 17.35
CA GLN A 272 22.28 4.46 17.02
C GLN A 272 23.70 5.03 17.05
N ARG A 273 24.52 4.71 18.06
CA ARG A 273 25.91 5.19 18.11
C ARG A 273 26.70 4.80 16.87
N ASP A 274 26.57 3.57 16.42
CA ASP A 274 27.40 3.02 15.34
C ASP A 274 26.85 3.38 13.94
N PHE A 275 25.54 3.59 13.78
CA PHE A 275 24.89 3.79 12.46
C PHE A 275 24.16 5.13 12.27
N ARG A 276 24.05 5.99 13.29
CA ARG A 276 23.36 7.31 13.18
C ARG A 276 23.95 8.18 12.07
N ASN A 277 25.26 8.08 11.85
CA ASN A 277 25.99 8.88 10.87
C ASN A 277 25.70 8.47 9.41
N LEU A 278 24.97 7.37 9.19
CA LEU A 278 24.40 7.00 7.88
C LEU A 278 23.08 7.74 7.61
N SER A 279 22.74 8.75 8.42
CA SER A 279 21.56 9.58 8.23
C SER A 279 21.84 10.92 7.55
N ALA A 280 20.99 11.30 6.58
CA ALA A 280 21.19 12.41 5.64
C ALA A 280 21.17 13.83 6.25
N LYS A 281 21.19 13.97 7.57
CA LYS A 281 21.05 15.26 8.28
C LYS A 281 22.23 15.62 9.19
N GLY A 282 23.39 14.95 9.07
CA GLY A 282 24.56 15.24 9.90
C GLY A 282 25.74 15.77 9.09
N PRO A 283 26.43 16.85 9.54
CA PRO A 283 27.71 17.24 8.97
C PRO A 283 28.74 16.20 9.40
N THR A 284 29.05 15.24 8.54
CA THR A 284 29.96 14.16 8.87
C THR A 284 30.98 13.99 7.75
N SER A 285 32.25 13.82 8.11
CA SER A 285 33.31 13.53 7.15
C SER A 285 33.03 12.22 6.40
N ASP A 286 33.34 12.17 5.10
CA ASP A 286 33.14 11.00 4.24
C ASP A 286 33.77 9.73 4.84
N PHE A 287 34.95 9.87 5.46
CA PHE A 287 35.64 8.78 6.17
C PHE A 287 34.78 8.11 7.27
N THR A 288 34.00 8.89 8.01
CA THR A 288 33.15 8.37 9.09
C THR A 288 31.92 7.64 8.52
N ARG A 289 31.39 8.13 7.40
CA ARG A 289 30.26 7.51 6.69
C ARG A 289 30.67 6.16 6.11
N ASP A 290 31.85 6.07 5.49
CA ASP A 290 32.40 4.84 4.94
C ASP A 290 32.68 3.79 6.03
N LYS A 291 33.25 4.21 7.17
CA LYS A 291 33.47 3.31 8.31
C LYS A 291 32.15 2.73 8.84
N ALA A 292 31.10 3.55 8.92
CA ALA A 292 29.78 3.09 9.34
C ALA A 292 29.12 2.16 8.31
N MET A 293 29.30 2.45 7.01
CA MET A 293 28.76 1.61 5.93
C MET A 293 29.42 0.23 5.89
N ARG A 294 30.75 0.16 6.04
CA ARG A 294 31.49 -1.11 6.11
C ARG A 294 31.06 -1.95 7.32
N LYS A 295 30.89 -1.31 8.49
CA LYS A 295 30.34 -1.97 9.68
C LYS A 295 28.94 -2.54 9.42
N LEU A 296 28.08 -1.78 8.74
CA LEU A 296 26.73 -2.23 8.42
C LEU A 296 26.76 -3.42 7.46
N GLN A 297 27.61 -3.38 6.43
CA GLN A 297 27.79 -4.49 5.49
C GLN A 297 28.25 -5.77 6.20
N ALA A 298 29.21 -5.68 7.13
CA ALA A 298 29.66 -6.84 7.91
C ALA A 298 28.53 -7.46 8.74
N VAL A 299 27.74 -6.63 9.43
CA VAL A 299 26.57 -7.09 10.20
C VAL A 299 25.54 -7.74 9.29
N LEU A 300 25.24 -7.14 8.14
CA LEU A 300 24.29 -7.68 7.19
C LEU A 300 24.77 -9.00 6.59
N LYS A 301 26.05 -9.13 6.22
CA LYS A 301 26.63 -10.40 5.75
C LYS A 301 26.53 -11.52 6.79
N ALA A 302 26.60 -11.19 8.08
CA ALA A 302 26.47 -12.17 9.16
C ALA A 302 25.03 -12.66 9.40
N ILE A 303 24.00 -11.87 9.05
CA ILE A 303 22.61 -12.16 9.43
C ILE A 303 21.63 -12.25 8.26
N MET A 304 22.02 -11.84 7.06
CA MET A 304 21.13 -11.69 5.91
C MET A 304 21.64 -12.43 4.69
N LEU A 305 20.75 -13.20 4.06
CA LEU A 305 20.93 -13.73 2.72
C LEU A 305 20.06 -12.92 1.75
N ARG A 306 20.68 -12.33 0.74
CA ARG A 306 19.98 -11.53 -0.30
C ARG A 306 20.42 -12.00 -1.68
N ARG A 307 19.45 -12.38 -2.51
CA ARG A 307 19.66 -12.73 -3.92
C ARG A 307 18.65 -12.03 -4.80
N THR A 308 19.10 -11.65 -5.98
CA THR A 308 18.26 -11.01 -7.01
C THR A 308 17.90 -11.99 -8.11
N LYS A 309 16.90 -11.66 -8.94
CA LYS A 309 16.57 -12.44 -10.13
C LYS A 309 17.74 -12.54 -11.14
N SER A 310 18.64 -11.55 -11.13
CA SER A 310 19.84 -11.47 -11.96
C SER A 310 21.07 -12.15 -11.37
N SER A 311 21.01 -12.60 -10.11
CA SER A 311 22.13 -13.28 -9.48
C SER A 311 22.43 -14.59 -10.22
N THR A 312 23.71 -14.97 -10.26
CA THR A 312 24.17 -16.24 -10.84
C THR A 312 24.51 -17.23 -9.74
N ILE A 313 24.28 -18.52 -10.00
CA ILE A 313 24.76 -19.64 -9.19
C ILE A 313 25.48 -20.57 -10.17
N ASP A 314 26.75 -20.87 -9.91
CA ASP A 314 27.61 -21.72 -10.75
C ASP A 314 27.74 -21.18 -12.19
N GLY A 315 27.83 -19.85 -12.32
CA GLY A 315 27.90 -19.17 -13.62
C GLY A 315 26.60 -19.21 -14.45
N LYS A 316 25.50 -19.77 -13.92
CA LYS A 316 24.17 -19.76 -14.57
C LYS A 316 23.21 -18.82 -13.83
N PRO A 317 22.33 -18.09 -14.52
CA PRO A 317 21.30 -17.28 -13.87
C PRO A 317 20.43 -18.12 -12.93
N ILE A 318 20.13 -17.61 -11.73
CA ILE A 318 19.31 -18.30 -10.70
C ILE A 318 17.98 -18.82 -11.29
N LEU A 319 17.40 -18.04 -12.20
CA LEU A 319 16.13 -18.32 -12.83
C LEU A 319 16.19 -17.97 -14.31
N THR A 320 16.03 -18.98 -15.15
CA THR A 320 15.69 -18.79 -16.56
C THR A 320 14.19 -18.52 -16.65
N LEU A 321 13.78 -17.30 -16.32
CA LEU A 321 12.43 -16.84 -16.63
C LEU A 321 12.35 -16.55 -18.14
N PRO A 322 11.18 -16.78 -18.77
CA PRO A 322 10.94 -16.27 -20.12
C PRO A 322 11.22 -14.77 -20.18
N GLU A 323 11.64 -14.31 -21.35
CA GLU A 323 11.92 -12.89 -21.56
C GLU A 323 10.70 -12.03 -21.20
N LYS A 324 11.00 -10.83 -20.70
CA LYS A 324 10.02 -9.79 -20.44
C LYS A 324 10.33 -8.64 -21.37
N THR A 325 9.36 -8.26 -22.18
CA THR A 325 9.45 -7.07 -23.04
C THR A 325 8.48 -6.01 -22.53
N GLN A 326 8.94 -4.76 -22.48
CA GLN A 326 8.13 -3.61 -22.09
C GLN A 326 8.03 -2.67 -23.28
N ASN A 327 6.79 -2.38 -23.69
CA ASN A 327 6.47 -1.49 -24.78
C ASN A 327 5.69 -0.29 -24.23
N ASP A 328 6.20 0.91 -24.49
CA ASP A 328 5.53 2.15 -24.18
C ASP A 328 4.71 2.58 -25.40
N GLU A 329 3.38 2.52 -25.25
CA GLU A 329 2.37 2.76 -26.29
C GLU A 329 1.89 4.21 -26.18
N TYR A 330 2.45 5.08 -27.01
CA TYR A 330 2.10 6.49 -27.03
C TYR A 330 0.82 6.75 -27.82
N VAL A 331 -0.15 7.37 -27.17
CA VAL A 331 -1.42 7.76 -27.76
C VAL A 331 -1.47 9.27 -27.97
N THR A 332 -2.10 9.68 -29.05
CA THR A 332 -2.33 11.09 -29.37
C THR A 332 -3.74 11.48 -28.94
N PHE A 333 -3.86 12.56 -28.17
CA PHE A 333 -5.16 13.15 -27.86
C PHE A 333 -5.87 13.67 -29.10
N ASN A 334 -7.20 13.64 -29.08
CA ASN A 334 -7.98 14.45 -30.00
C ASN A 334 -7.86 15.95 -29.63
N GLU A 335 -8.35 16.83 -30.51
CA GLU A 335 -8.20 18.29 -30.33
C GLU A 335 -8.91 18.78 -29.05
N ASP A 336 -10.08 18.24 -28.74
CA ASP A 336 -10.89 18.62 -27.58
C ASP A 336 -10.24 18.18 -26.25
N GLU A 337 -9.78 16.93 -26.16
CA GLU A 337 -9.03 16.38 -25.01
C GLU A 337 -7.74 17.16 -24.78
N ARG A 338 -7.05 17.53 -25.87
CA ARG A 338 -5.81 18.29 -25.81
C ARG A 338 -6.05 19.69 -25.24
N GLN A 339 -7.10 20.37 -25.70
CA GLN A 339 -7.47 21.68 -25.18
C GLN A 339 -7.89 21.61 -23.70
N PHE A 340 -8.74 20.63 -23.36
CA PHE A 340 -9.16 20.37 -21.98
C PHE A 340 -7.97 20.15 -21.05
N TYR A 341 -7.00 19.35 -21.48
CA TYR A 341 -5.77 19.11 -20.72
C TYR A 341 -4.95 20.39 -20.54
N HIS A 342 -4.74 21.18 -21.60
CA HIS A 342 -3.98 22.42 -21.55
C HIS A 342 -4.59 23.47 -20.61
N ASP A 343 -5.92 23.55 -20.56
CA ASP A 343 -6.63 24.45 -19.65
C ASP A 343 -6.38 24.07 -18.18
N ILE A 344 -6.45 22.78 -17.85
CA ILE A 344 -6.15 22.29 -16.50
C ILE A 344 -4.68 22.51 -16.17
N GLU A 345 -3.78 22.18 -17.09
CA GLU A 345 -2.34 22.34 -16.89
C GLU A 345 -1.96 23.80 -16.63
N SER A 346 -2.54 24.73 -17.40
CA SER A 346 -2.30 26.17 -17.22
C SER A 346 -2.78 26.66 -15.86
N ARG A 347 -3.99 26.25 -15.44
CA ARG A 347 -4.53 26.59 -14.11
C ARG A 347 -3.67 26.01 -12.99
N SER A 348 -3.29 24.73 -13.08
CA SER A 348 -2.44 24.07 -12.09
C SER A 348 -1.06 24.71 -11.99
N LYS A 349 -0.44 25.09 -13.11
CA LYS A 349 0.83 25.82 -13.17
C LYS A 349 0.75 27.15 -12.44
N ILE A 350 -0.32 27.93 -12.64
CA ILE A 350 -0.52 29.23 -11.97
C ILE A 350 -0.59 29.05 -10.45
N VAL A 351 -1.38 28.07 -9.98
CA VAL A 351 -1.53 27.79 -8.55
C VAL A 351 -0.21 27.28 -7.94
N PHE A 352 0.49 26.37 -8.62
CA PHE A 352 1.79 25.88 -8.16
C PHE A 352 2.83 27.00 -8.09
N ASN A 353 2.90 27.87 -9.11
CA ASN A 353 3.81 29.03 -9.11
C ASN A 353 3.53 30.01 -7.96
N ARG A 354 2.26 30.16 -7.56
CA ARG A 354 1.89 30.96 -6.37
C ARG A 354 2.51 30.37 -5.11
N TYR A 355 2.38 29.05 -4.90
CA TYR A 355 2.98 28.37 -3.74
C TYR A 355 4.51 28.39 -3.76
N LEU A 356 5.11 28.25 -4.95
CA LEU A 356 6.56 28.31 -5.13
C LEU A 356 7.11 29.69 -4.77
N ARG A 357 6.48 30.77 -5.23
CA ARG A 357 6.88 32.15 -4.90
C ARG A 357 6.72 32.47 -3.42
N ALA A 358 5.68 31.92 -2.79
CA ALA A 358 5.43 32.09 -1.37
C ALA A 358 6.33 31.20 -0.47
N GLY A 359 7.14 30.29 -1.03
CA GLY A 359 7.94 29.34 -0.25
C GLY A 359 7.10 28.35 0.58
N THR A 360 5.82 28.15 0.23
CA THR A 360 4.85 27.33 1.00
C THR A 360 4.58 25.96 0.37
N VAL A 361 5.41 25.51 -0.58
CA VAL A 361 5.27 24.21 -1.28
C VAL A 361 5.20 23.04 -0.30
N GLY A 362 6.08 23.01 0.71
CA GLY A 362 6.07 21.98 1.74
C GLY A 362 4.81 22.00 2.63
N LYS A 363 4.25 23.19 2.91
CA LYS A 363 3.02 23.36 3.72
C LYS A 363 1.77 22.93 2.92
N ASN A 364 1.72 23.26 1.63
CA ASN A 364 0.60 22.97 0.73
C ASN A 364 0.82 21.68 -0.10
N TYR A 365 1.65 20.76 0.38
CA TYR A 365 2.02 19.55 -0.35
C TYR A 365 0.79 18.71 -0.76
N SER A 366 -0.21 18.61 0.13
CA SER A 366 -1.47 17.90 -0.15
C SER A 366 -2.25 18.52 -1.30
N ASP A 367 -2.37 19.85 -1.33
CA ASP A 367 -3.08 20.57 -2.40
C ASP A 367 -2.38 20.41 -3.74
N ILE A 368 -1.04 20.44 -3.73
CA ILE A 368 -0.22 20.21 -4.92
C ILE A 368 -0.40 18.79 -5.46
N LEU A 369 -0.49 17.78 -4.59
CA LEU A 369 -0.79 16.41 -5.01
C LEU A 369 -2.18 16.27 -5.61
N VAL A 370 -3.17 17.05 -5.17
CA VAL A 370 -4.51 17.09 -5.78
C VAL A 370 -4.41 17.68 -7.19
N LEU A 371 -3.66 18.76 -7.40
CA LEU A 371 -3.43 19.32 -8.75
C LEU A 371 -2.77 18.30 -9.67
N LEU A 372 -1.75 17.59 -9.19
CA LEU A 372 -1.08 16.53 -9.94
C LEU A 372 -2.03 15.36 -10.24
N LEU A 373 -2.88 14.98 -9.28
CA LEU A 373 -3.90 13.96 -9.46
C LEU A 373 -4.87 14.34 -10.59
N ARG A 374 -5.33 15.61 -10.65
CA ARG A 374 -6.22 16.10 -11.72
C ARG A 374 -5.59 16.01 -13.10
N LEU A 375 -4.31 16.40 -13.24
CA LEU A 375 -3.59 16.26 -14.51
C LEU A 375 -3.54 14.80 -14.96
N ARG A 376 -3.28 13.87 -14.03
CA ARG A 376 -3.20 12.44 -14.33
C ARG A 376 -4.57 11.85 -14.69
N GLN A 377 -5.64 12.28 -14.03
CA GLN A 377 -7.02 11.89 -14.35
C GLN A 377 -7.43 12.39 -15.75
N ALA A 378 -7.09 13.64 -16.09
CA ALA A 378 -7.32 14.20 -17.41
C ALA A 378 -6.58 13.45 -18.53
N CYS A 379 -5.43 12.83 -18.23
CA CYS A 379 -4.73 11.94 -19.17
C CYS A 379 -5.48 10.64 -19.48
N CYS A 380 -6.43 10.25 -18.63
CA CYS A 380 -7.07 8.94 -18.73
C CYS A 380 -8.49 9.02 -19.27
N HIS A 381 -9.35 9.87 -18.68
CA HIS A 381 -10.72 10.04 -19.15
C HIS A 381 -11.38 11.28 -18.52
N PRO A 382 -12.15 12.10 -19.29
CA PRO A 382 -12.89 13.26 -18.76
C PRO A 382 -13.80 12.96 -17.57
N HIS A 383 -14.66 11.94 -17.65
CA HIS A 383 -15.51 11.47 -16.54
C HIS A 383 -14.78 11.28 -15.19
N LEU A 384 -13.46 10.99 -15.16
CA LEU A 384 -12.72 10.86 -13.89
C LEU A 384 -12.70 12.17 -13.09
N MET A 385 -12.76 13.31 -13.77
CA MET A 385 -12.81 14.64 -13.16
C MET A 385 -14.20 14.94 -12.56
N GLU A 386 -15.26 14.41 -13.17
CA GLU A 386 -16.65 14.64 -12.74
C GLU A 386 -17.01 13.89 -11.46
N PHE A 387 -16.44 12.69 -11.24
CA PHE A 387 -16.67 11.90 -10.03
C PHE A 387 -16.28 12.62 -8.72
N GLU A 388 -15.39 13.60 -8.78
CA GLU A 388 -14.72 14.17 -7.60
C GLU A 388 -14.84 15.71 -7.48
N SER A 389 -15.47 16.38 -8.46
CA SER A 389 -15.57 17.86 -8.49
C SER A 389 -16.45 18.51 -7.40
N ALA A 390 -17.15 17.71 -6.59
CA ALA A 390 -17.98 18.21 -5.47
C ALA A 390 -17.58 17.64 -4.09
N GLY A 391 -16.43 16.97 -3.98
CA GLY A 391 -16.00 16.27 -2.75
C GLY A 391 -14.92 16.96 -1.92
N ASN A 392 -14.17 17.89 -2.51
CA ASN A 392 -13.03 18.55 -1.87
C ASN A 392 -13.17 20.09 -1.93
N SER A 393 -14.31 20.63 -1.54
CA SER A 393 -14.26 21.95 -0.91
C SER A 393 -13.56 21.71 0.43
N ALA A 394 -12.28 22.08 0.53
CA ALA A 394 -11.65 22.25 1.83
C ALA A 394 -12.61 23.05 2.72
N PRO A 395 -12.84 22.66 3.99
CA PRO A 395 -13.70 23.44 4.86
C PRO A 395 -13.16 24.88 4.89
N ASP A 396 -14.05 25.85 4.73
CA ASP A 396 -13.66 27.26 4.70
C ASP A 396 -12.86 27.59 5.97
N SER A 397 -11.78 28.37 5.83
CA SER A 397 -10.89 28.71 6.94
C SER A 397 -11.65 29.41 8.08
N ASN A 398 -12.69 30.20 7.75
CA ASN A 398 -13.55 30.85 8.72
C ASN A 398 -14.44 29.85 9.49
N GLN A 399 -14.95 28.83 8.80
CA GLN A 399 -15.76 27.78 9.43
C GLN A 399 -14.94 26.95 10.44
N MET A 400 -13.67 26.67 10.14
CA MET A 400 -12.78 25.98 11.07
C MET A 400 -12.49 26.79 12.33
N LEU A 401 -12.31 28.10 12.20
CA LEU A 401 -12.08 29.01 13.34
C LEU A 401 -13.31 29.07 14.26
N ASP A 402 -14.52 29.11 13.71
CA ASP A 402 -15.75 29.12 14.50
C ASP A 402 -16.03 27.77 15.18
N LEU A 403 -15.70 26.66 14.52
CA LEU A 403 -15.76 25.33 15.16
C LEU A 403 -14.73 25.20 16.28
N ALA A 404 -13.54 25.77 16.13
CA ALA A 404 -12.52 25.78 17.18
C ALA A 404 -13.00 26.54 18.43
N LYS A 405 -13.69 27.68 18.28
CA LYS A 405 -14.28 28.43 19.42
C LYS A 405 -15.32 27.60 20.20
N LYS A 406 -16.02 26.69 19.53
CA LYS A 406 -17.10 25.87 20.10
C LYS A 406 -16.62 24.56 20.75
N LEU A 407 -15.31 24.33 20.86
CA LEU A 407 -14.77 23.16 21.57
C LEU A 407 -14.91 23.30 23.08
N ASP A 408 -15.29 22.21 23.76
CA ASP A 408 -15.36 22.16 25.22
C ASP A 408 -14.01 22.43 25.89
N ALA A 409 -14.02 23.12 27.04
CA ALA A 409 -12.82 23.48 27.79
C ALA A 409 -11.93 22.27 28.14
N ALA A 410 -12.53 21.12 28.45
CA ALA A 410 -11.79 19.88 28.72
C ALA A 410 -11.09 19.31 27.47
N VAL A 411 -11.68 19.47 26.28
CA VAL A 411 -11.08 19.06 25.00
C VAL A 411 -9.94 20.01 24.64
N VAL A 412 -10.15 21.32 24.81
CA VAL A 412 -9.12 22.34 24.57
C VAL A 412 -7.89 22.09 25.44
N GLN A 413 -8.06 21.84 26.74
CA GLN A 413 -6.94 21.52 27.64
C GLN A 413 -6.21 20.24 27.24
N ARG A 414 -6.95 19.19 26.83
CA ARG A 414 -6.35 17.95 26.34
C ARG A 414 -5.52 18.15 25.08
N VAL A 415 -6.01 18.90 24.11
CA VAL A 415 -5.30 19.16 22.85
C VAL A 415 -4.08 20.07 23.07
N LYS A 416 -4.17 21.05 23.98
CA LYS A 416 -3.02 21.89 24.38
C LYS A 416 -1.88 21.12 25.04
N GLY A 417 -2.19 20.04 25.76
CA GLY A 417 -1.19 19.20 26.45
C GLY A 417 -0.47 18.19 25.56
N ILE A 418 -0.73 18.17 24.25
CA ILE A 418 -0.09 17.24 23.30
C ILE A 418 1.11 17.94 22.64
N ASP A 419 2.31 17.46 22.96
CA ASP A 419 3.57 18.00 22.39
C ASP A 419 3.82 17.54 20.94
N ALA A 420 3.30 16.36 20.56
CA ALA A 420 3.46 15.80 19.23
C ALA A 420 2.23 14.96 18.85
N PHE A 421 1.70 15.19 17.65
CA PHE A 421 0.53 14.48 17.13
C PHE A 421 0.94 13.24 16.32
N GLU A 422 0.29 12.12 16.60
CA GLU A 422 0.46 10.85 15.90
C GLU A 422 -0.90 10.37 15.42
N CYS A 423 -1.03 10.17 14.10
CA CYS A 423 -2.31 9.74 13.56
C CYS A 423 -2.71 8.38 14.14
N CYS A 424 -3.89 8.29 14.76
CA CYS A 424 -4.39 7.04 15.36
C CYS A 424 -4.72 5.91 14.36
N ILE A 425 -4.63 6.18 13.05
CA ILE A 425 -4.94 5.23 11.96
C ILE A 425 -3.65 4.71 11.31
N CYS A 426 -2.79 5.59 10.76
CA CYS A 426 -1.53 5.17 10.14
C CYS A 426 -0.34 5.15 11.11
N PHE A 427 -0.48 5.76 12.29
CA PHE A 427 0.58 5.89 13.30
C PHE A 427 1.81 6.68 12.80
N ASP A 428 1.62 7.56 11.81
CA ASP A 428 2.63 8.51 11.38
C ASP A 428 2.55 9.81 12.19
N ALA A 429 3.70 10.44 12.43
CA ALA A 429 3.77 11.75 13.06
C ALA A 429 3.23 12.82 12.09
N VAL A 430 2.36 13.69 12.60
CA VAL A 430 1.68 14.71 11.80
C VAL A 430 2.02 16.09 12.34
N ALA A 431 2.55 16.96 11.49
CA ALA A 431 2.85 18.34 11.88
C ALA A 431 1.58 19.19 12.05
N ASP A 432 0.58 18.98 11.19
CA ASP A 432 -0.73 19.63 11.26
C ASP A 432 -1.85 18.58 11.07
N PRO A 433 -2.35 17.97 12.16
CA PRO A 433 -3.41 16.97 12.11
C PRO A 433 -4.80 17.58 11.89
N VAL A 434 -5.71 16.75 11.40
CA VAL A 434 -7.15 16.99 11.40
C VAL A 434 -7.73 16.57 12.76
N LEU A 435 -8.29 17.54 13.48
CA LEU A 435 -9.02 17.36 14.73
C LEU A 435 -10.52 17.17 14.44
N ILE A 436 -11.06 16.07 14.94
CA ILE A 436 -12.45 15.66 14.73
C ILE A 436 -13.36 16.38 15.74
N PHE A 437 -14.28 17.22 15.27
CA PHE A 437 -15.29 17.84 16.13
C PHE A 437 -16.38 16.83 16.55
N PRO A 438 -16.92 16.91 17.79
CA PRO A 438 -16.53 17.77 18.91
C PRO A 438 -15.40 17.19 19.78
N CYS A 439 -14.99 15.94 19.54
CA CYS A 439 -14.14 15.20 20.46
C CYS A 439 -12.66 15.63 20.47
N GLY A 440 -12.18 16.38 19.48
CA GLY A 440 -10.80 16.85 19.38
C GLY A 440 -9.74 15.76 19.21
N HIS A 441 -10.12 14.53 18.82
CA HIS A 441 -9.16 13.48 18.48
C HIS A 441 -8.55 13.72 17.11
N ASP A 442 -7.26 13.42 16.99
CA ASP A 442 -6.43 13.75 15.84
C ASP A 442 -6.24 12.58 14.86
N THR A 443 -6.17 12.94 13.58
CA THR A 443 -5.87 12.04 12.46
C THR A 443 -5.04 12.78 11.41
N CYS A 444 -4.20 12.09 10.64
CA CYS A 444 -3.59 12.73 9.48
C CYS A 444 -4.66 12.97 8.41
N PRO A 445 -4.50 13.99 7.54
CA PRO A 445 -5.46 14.29 6.48
C PRO A 445 -5.78 13.07 5.59
N GLU A 446 -4.74 12.32 5.21
CA GLU A 446 -4.89 11.13 4.34
C GLU A 446 -5.75 10.03 5.00
N CYS A 447 -5.54 9.79 6.29
CA CYS A 447 -6.33 8.81 7.03
C CYS A 447 -7.71 9.32 7.41
N PHE A 448 -7.91 10.63 7.57
CA PHE A 448 -9.24 11.21 7.78
C PHE A 448 -10.10 11.05 6.53
N THR A 449 -9.55 11.36 5.35
CA THR A 449 -10.20 11.09 4.05
C THR A 449 -10.50 9.60 3.92
N SER A 450 -9.53 8.73 4.19
CA SER A 450 -9.76 7.28 4.16
C SER A 450 -10.80 6.80 5.17
N LEU A 451 -10.87 7.38 6.38
CA LEU A 451 -11.82 7.02 7.43
C LEU A 451 -13.26 7.36 7.03
N THR A 452 -13.46 8.56 6.48
CA THR A 452 -14.77 9.02 6.02
C THR A 452 -15.23 8.25 4.78
N GLU A 453 -14.31 7.90 3.89
CA GLU A 453 -14.56 7.04 2.73
C GLU A 453 -14.84 5.58 3.12
N ASP A 454 -14.05 4.99 4.04
CA ASP A 454 -14.20 3.61 4.51
C ASP A 454 -15.47 3.43 5.36
N SER A 455 -15.82 4.42 6.18
CA SER A 455 -17.04 4.37 6.99
C SER A 455 -18.30 4.47 6.12
N ALA A 456 -18.27 5.33 5.10
CA ALA A 456 -19.31 5.36 4.08
C ALA A 456 -19.46 3.99 3.41
N GLN A 457 -18.35 3.30 3.12
CA GLN A 457 -18.37 1.95 2.55
C GLN A 457 -18.79 0.84 3.54
N SER A 458 -18.49 0.97 4.84
CA SER A 458 -18.86 -0.04 5.85
C SER A 458 -20.31 0.04 6.27
N ASN A 459 -20.87 1.25 6.40
CA ASN A 459 -22.27 1.44 6.78
C ASN A 459 -23.21 0.97 5.67
N ILE A 460 -22.75 1.09 4.42
CA ILE A 460 -23.34 0.48 3.23
C ILE A 460 -23.41 -1.06 3.29
N ARG A 461 -22.43 -1.73 3.92
CA ARG A 461 -22.38 -3.22 3.97
C ARG A 461 -23.36 -3.84 4.98
N PHE A 462 -23.86 -3.08 5.95
CA PHE A 462 -24.73 -3.58 7.02
C PHE A 462 -26.17 -3.04 6.95
N GLY A 463 -26.51 -2.24 5.93
CA GLY A 463 -27.86 -1.69 5.77
C GLY A 463 -28.22 -0.59 6.78
N GLU A 464 -27.24 0.02 7.43
CA GLU A 464 -27.46 1.19 8.29
C GLU A 464 -27.43 2.46 7.43
N GLU A 465 -28.60 2.91 6.97
CA GLU A 465 -28.74 4.04 6.04
C GLU A 465 -28.26 5.39 6.61
N ASN A 466 -28.15 5.50 7.95
CA ASN A 466 -27.71 6.71 8.67
C ASN A 466 -26.41 6.51 9.47
N GLY A 467 -25.60 5.50 9.15
CA GLY A 467 -24.32 5.31 9.83
C GLY A 467 -23.38 6.49 9.56
N ALA A 468 -23.11 7.33 10.57
CA ALA A 468 -22.05 8.32 10.50
C ALA A 468 -20.66 7.64 10.59
N ALA A 469 -19.63 8.27 10.05
CA ALA A 469 -18.25 7.85 10.31
C ALA A 469 -18.01 7.88 11.83
N LYS A 470 -17.21 6.95 12.37
CA LYS A 470 -16.97 6.86 13.82
C LYS A 470 -15.53 7.21 14.12
N CYS A 471 -15.32 8.03 15.15
CA CYS A 471 -13.99 8.42 15.58
C CYS A 471 -13.18 7.18 16.00
N PRO A 472 -11.94 6.98 15.51
CA PRO A 472 -11.17 5.76 15.82
C PRO A 472 -10.85 5.58 17.30
N VAL A 473 -10.88 6.69 18.06
CA VAL A 473 -10.54 6.71 19.49
C VAL A 473 -11.78 6.55 20.36
N CYS A 474 -12.72 7.50 20.30
CA CYS A 474 -13.91 7.48 21.17
C CYS A 474 -15.16 6.82 20.55
N ARG A 475 -15.12 6.49 19.26
CA ARG A 475 -16.26 5.96 18.48
C ARG A 475 -17.49 6.87 18.39
N GLY A 476 -17.34 8.14 18.77
CA GLY A 476 -18.37 9.17 18.54
C GLY A 476 -18.59 9.43 17.04
N PRO A 477 -19.74 10.03 16.68
CA PRO A 477 -20.06 10.34 15.28
C PRO A 477 -19.10 11.39 14.73
N VAL A 478 -18.74 11.25 13.46
CA VAL A 478 -17.81 12.10 12.70
C VAL A 478 -18.54 12.63 11.48
N GLU A 479 -18.65 13.95 11.41
CA GLU A 479 -19.17 14.64 10.24
C GLU A 479 -18.00 15.14 9.37
N PRO A 480 -17.91 14.75 8.09
CA PRO A 480 -16.77 15.12 7.22
C PRO A 480 -16.56 16.63 7.04
N THR A 481 -17.63 17.43 7.19
CA THR A 481 -17.60 18.89 7.05
C THR A 481 -17.24 19.62 8.34
N LYS A 482 -17.29 18.96 9.51
CA LYS A 482 -17.01 19.56 10.81
C LYS A 482 -15.65 19.09 11.35
N VAL A 483 -14.58 19.67 10.79
CA VAL A 483 -13.21 19.40 11.23
C VAL A 483 -12.42 20.69 11.43
N ILE A 484 -11.38 20.60 12.25
CA ILE A 484 -10.51 21.71 12.63
C ILE A 484 -9.07 21.26 12.40
N ASN A 485 -8.20 22.09 11.81
CA ASN A 485 -6.75 21.80 11.79
C ASN A 485 -6.05 22.42 13.01
N LEU A 486 -4.84 21.95 13.31
CA LEU A 486 -4.10 22.44 14.48
C LEU A 486 -3.78 23.93 14.35
N THR A 487 -3.57 24.42 13.13
CA THR A 487 -3.35 25.83 12.85
C THR A 487 -4.55 26.70 13.27
N ALA A 488 -5.78 26.35 12.90
CA ALA A 488 -6.99 27.07 13.32
C ALA A 488 -7.25 26.94 14.83
N PHE A 489 -6.99 25.77 15.42
CA PHE A 489 -7.08 25.57 16.86
C PHE A 489 -6.13 26.50 17.64
N ARG A 490 -4.86 26.60 17.21
CA ARG A 490 -3.85 27.47 17.84
C ARG A 490 -4.19 28.95 17.69
N LYS A 491 -4.70 29.38 16.54
CA LYS A 491 -5.17 30.77 16.33
C LYS A 491 -6.24 31.20 17.34
N VAL A 492 -7.10 30.28 17.77
CA VAL A 492 -8.18 30.60 18.73
C VAL A 492 -7.74 30.40 20.18
N HIS A 493 -7.02 29.31 20.49
CA HIS A 493 -6.81 28.88 21.88
C HIS A 493 -5.37 29.00 22.38
N ALA A 494 -4.37 29.15 21.50
CA ALA A 494 -2.96 29.25 21.86
C ALA A 494 -2.16 30.17 20.89
N PRO A 495 -2.53 31.46 20.79
CA PRO A 495 -1.91 32.38 19.84
C PRO A 495 -0.42 32.62 20.12
N ASP A 496 0.01 32.52 21.38
CA ASP A 496 1.41 32.72 21.80
C ASP A 496 2.36 31.61 21.33
N ALA A 497 1.83 30.48 20.84
CA ALA A 497 2.60 29.34 20.34
C ALA A 497 2.79 29.38 18.81
N LEU A 498 2.34 30.45 18.14
CA LEU A 498 2.51 30.67 16.70
C LEU A 498 3.85 31.35 16.40
N GLY A 499 4.48 30.99 15.28
CA GLY A 499 5.74 31.62 14.86
C GLY A 499 5.51 33.04 14.31
N PRO A 500 6.55 33.88 14.20
CA PRO A 500 6.44 35.25 13.69
C PRO A 500 5.81 35.35 12.28
N ASP A 501 5.94 34.31 11.45
CA ASP A 501 5.36 34.25 10.09
C ASP A 501 3.83 34.06 10.08
N ASP A 502 3.21 33.60 11.17
CA ASP A 502 1.76 33.35 11.24
C ASP A 502 0.95 34.60 11.68
N ALA A 503 1.63 35.60 12.25
CA ALA A 503 1.06 36.85 12.75
C ALA A 503 0.83 37.91 11.67
N GLU A 504 1.50 37.84 10.52
CA GLU A 504 1.29 38.82 9.41
C GLU A 504 -0.03 38.58 8.66
N SER A 505 -0.67 37.42 8.83
CA SER A 505 -1.98 37.14 8.21
C SER A 505 -3.18 37.84 8.88
N SER A 506 -2.95 38.59 9.97
CA SER A 506 -4.02 39.24 10.76
C SER A 506 -4.22 40.73 10.46
N ALA A 507 -3.44 41.35 9.57
CA ALA A 507 -3.44 42.82 9.42
C ALA A 507 -4.33 43.39 8.30
N GLU A 508 -4.95 42.57 7.43
CA GLU A 508 -5.68 43.08 6.24
C GLU A 508 -7.21 42.93 6.26
N LEU A 509 -7.85 42.71 7.43
CA LEU A 509 -9.32 42.58 7.48
C LEU A 509 -9.98 43.45 8.55
N THR A 510 -9.54 44.71 8.66
CA THR A 510 -10.27 45.76 9.37
C THR A 510 -10.39 46.98 8.46
N ASP A 511 -11.43 47.00 7.62
CA ASP A 511 -12.21 48.22 7.32
C ASP A 511 -13.36 47.90 6.36
N SER A 512 -14.60 48.00 6.84
CA SER A 512 -15.66 48.80 6.23
C SER A 512 -17.04 48.47 6.83
N ASP A 513 -17.44 49.36 7.74
CA ASP A 513 -18.75 49.98 7.96
C ASP A 513 -20.03 49.20 8.30
N ASP A 514 -20.58 49.70 9.41
CA ASP A 514 -21.89 49.55 10.02
C ASP A 514 -23.08 49.94 9.12
N SER A 515 -24.21 49.27 9.34
CA SER A 515 -25.48 49.98 9.55
C SER A 515 -26.44 49.15 10.41
N ASP A 516 -26.68 49.68 11.61
CA ASP A 516 -27.78 49.42 12.54
C ASP A 516 -29.14 49.22 11.85
N ASP A 517 -29.94 48.27 12.33
CA ASP A 517 -31.13 48.65 13.12
C ASP A 517 -31.72 47.45 13.89
N SER A 518 -31.75 47.66 15.21
CA SER A 518 -32.51 47.00 16.27
C SER A 518 -34.03 46.95 15.97
N ASP A 519 -34.91 46.17 16.60
CA ASP A 519 -34.95 45.83 18.02
C ASP A 519 -36.14 44.89 18.38
N THR A 520 -35.96 44.10 19.46
CA THR A 520 -36.98 43.50 20.36
C THR A 520 -37.95 42.42 19.82
N SER A 521 -38.39 41.38 20.54
CA SER A 521 -38.10 40.81 21.87
C SER A 521 -38.80 39.44 22.01
N SER A 522 -38.16 38.56 22.81
CA SER A 522 -38.76 37.64 23.79
C SER A 522 -39.51 36.34 23.41
N PHE A 523 -39.12 35.33 24.20
CA PHE A 523 -39.85 34.14 24.69
C PHE A 523 -39.69 32.77 23.99
N ASP A 524 -38.96 31.94 24.74
CA ASP A 524 -39.26 30.58 25.20
C ASP A 524 -39.03 29.35 24.30
N ASP A 525 -38.11 28.53 24.82
CA ASP A 525 -38.01 27.07 24.68
C ASP A 525 -39.33 26.38 25.07
N GLU A 526 -39.84 25.48 24.24
CA GLU A 526 -40.43 24.22 24.68
C GLU A 526 -40.11 23.09 23.68
N ASN A 527 -39.44 22.03 24.17
CA ASN A 527 -39.57 20.65 23.69
C ASN A 527 -41.07 20.26 23.75
N ASP A 528 -41.63 19.32 23.01
CA ASP A 528 -41.16 17.98 22.68
C ASP A 528 -42.11 17.34 21.63
N SER A 529 -41.66 16.21 21.10
CA SER A 529 -42.37 15.15 20.36
C SER A 529 -43.90 15.20 20.20
N ASP A 530 -44.38 14.78 19.02
CA ASP A 530 -45.34 13.66 18.98
C ASP A 530 -45.25 12.84 17.68
N VAL A 531 -44.90 11.57 17.87
CA VAL A 531 -45.01 10.47 16.92
C VAL A 531 -46.41 9.87 17.10
N ASP A 532 -47.20 9.75 16.04
CA ASP A 532 -48.49 9.05 16.12
C ASP A 532 -48.39 7.54 15.87
N SER A 533 -49.41 6.84 16.37
CA SER A 533 -49.34 5.44 16.77
C SER A 533 -49.59 4.41 15.65
N PHE A 534 -49.37 4.75 14.38
CA PHE A 534 -49.52 3.80 13.27
C PHE A 534 -48.48 3.87 12.14
N GLY A 535 -47.29 4.43 12.43
CA GLY A 535 -46.01 4.02 11.82
C GLY A 535 -46.01 3.60 10.35
N ASN A 536 -46.53 4.43 9.45
CA ASN A 536 -46.37 4.29 7.99
C ASN A 536 -46.71 5.60 7.27
N LEU A 537 -45.75 6.16 6.54
CA LEU A 537 -46.03 7.05 5.41
C LEU A 537 -45.38 6.48 4.15
N ALA A 538 -46.22 5.79 3.40
CA ALA A 538 -46.04 5.51 1.98
C ALA A 538 -46.27 6.80 1.18
N GLY A 539 -45.40 7.10 0.23
CA GLY A 539 -45.54 8.28 -0.64
C GLY A 539 -44.57 8.38 -1.81
N PHE A 540 -43.88 7.31 -2.19
CA PHE A 540 -43.06 7.27 -3.41
C PHE A 540 -43.20 5.91 -4.11
N VAL A 541 -44.32 5.73 -4.80
CA VAL A 541 -44.54 4.63 -5.74
C VAL A 541 -44.37 5.20 -7.14
N VAL A 542 -43.26 4.84 -7.79
CA VAL A 542 -43.09 5.03 -9.23
C VAL A 542 -44.03 4.03 -9.92
N PRO A 543 -44.79 4.41 -10.97
CA PRO A 543 -45.62 3.46 -11.70
C PRO A 543 -44.73 2.43 -12.42
N ASP A 544 -44.94 1.16 -12.10
CA ASP A 544 -44.44 0.03 -12.89
C ASP A 544 -45.17 0.02 -14.23
N GLY A 545 -44.54 0.62 -15.25
CA GLY A 545 -44.86 0.34 -16.64
C GLY A 545 -44.15 -0.95 -17.04
N GLU A 546 -44.92 -2.02 -17.24
CA GLU A 546 -44.44 -3.28 -17.84
C GLU A 546 -43.82 -2.99 -19.20
N VAL A 547 -42.48 -2.92 -19.23
CA VAL A 547 -41.69 -3.21 -20.42
C VAL A 547 -41.29 -4.66 -20.26
N GLU A 548 -41.84 -5.55 -21.10
CA GLU A 548 -41.28 -6.88 -21.29
C GLU A 548 -39.94 -6.74 -22.04
N ASP A 549 -38.91 -6.30 -21.32
CA ASP A 549 -37.53 -6.36 -21.79
C ASP A 549 -36.98 -7.74 -21.40
N VAL A 550 -36.81 -8.60 -22.39
CA VAL A 550 -36.07 -9.86 -22.25
C VAL A 550 -34.65 -9.53 -21.79
N ASP A 551 -34.17 -10.14 -20.71
CA ASP A 551 -32.85 -9.90 -20.12
C ASP A 551 -31.70 -10.07 -21.14
N ASP A 552 -31.23 -8.96 -21.72
CA ASP A 552 -30.04 -8.92 -22.60
C ASP A 552 -28.78 -9.48 -21.89
N ASP A 553 -28.69 -9.35 -20.57
CA ASP A 553 -27.56 -9.85 -19.77
C ASP A 553 -27.51 -11.39 -19.74
N ASP A 554 -28.66 -12.06 -19.58
CA ASP A 554 -28.74 -13.53 -19.58
C ASP A 554 -28.56 -14.09 -21.00
N LEU A 555 -28.98 -13.32 -22.01
CA LEU A 555 -28.74 -13.65 -23.41
C LEU A 555 -27.25 -13.54 -23.77
N ILE A 556 -26.53 -12.52 -23.33
CA ILE A 556 -25.10 -12.36 -23.62
C ILE A 556 -24.26 -13.43 -22.91
N ASP A 557 -24.53 -13.72 -21.64
CA ASP A 557 -23.81 -14.78 -20.91
C ASP A 557 -24.13 -16.17 -21.48
N ALA A 558 -25.39 -16.43 -21.88
CA ALA A 558 -25.77 -17.67 -22.57
C ALA A 558 -25.21 -17.77 -24.00
N GLU A 559 -25.16 -16.67 -24.75
CA GLU A 559 -24.60 -16.59 -26.10
C GLU A 559 -23.07 -16.75 -26.06
N LEU A 560 -22.40 -16.20 -25.04
CA LEU A 560 -20.97 -16.42 -24.78
C LEU A 560 -20.69 -17.88 -24.42
N ASP A 561 -21.50 -18.47 -23.53
CA ASP A 561 -21.39 -19.89 -23.16
C ASP A 561 -21.74 -20.83 -24.33
N ALA A 562 -22.64 -20.43 -25.24
CA ALA A 562 -23.00 -21.17 -26.46
C ALA A 562 -21.94 -21.06 -27.57
N ALA A 563 -21.34 -19.88 -27.77
CA ALA A 563 -20.22 -19.65 -28.68
C ALA A 563 -18.96 -20.45 -28.24
N ILE A 564 -18.81 -20.72 -26.95
CA ILE A 564 -17.74 -21.58 -26.41
C ILE A 564 -18.05 -23.06 -26.68
N ARG A 565 -19.31 -23.50 -26.57
CA ARG A 565 -19.72 -24.89 -26.84
C ARG A 565 -19.56 -25.28 -28.30
N THR A 566 -19.71 -24.34 -29.25
CA THR A 566 -19.57 -24.60 -30.69
C THR A 566 -18.11 -24.77 -31.16
N LYS A 567 -17.11 -24.42 -30.34
CA LYS A 567 -15.68 -24.68 -30.64
C LYS A 567 -15.19 -26.08 -30.27
N ASN A 568 -15.98 -26.87 -29.54
CA ASN A 568 -15.69 -28.27 -29.23
C ASN A 568 -16.76 -29.16 -29.88
N GLY A 569 -16.47 -29.68 -31.08
CA GLY A 569 -17.45 -30.36 -31.92
C GLY A 569 -18.10 -31.60 -31.30
N LYS A 570 -19.44 -31.70 -31.39
CA LYS A 570 -20.22 -32.78 -32.04
C LYS A 570 -21.73 -32.45 -32.03
N GLU A 571 -22.42 -32.98 -33.04
CA GLU A 571 -23.75 -32.65 -33.61
C GLU A 571 -24.98 -32.70 -32.67
N PRO A 572 -26.12 -32.06 -33.05
CA PRO A 572 -27.32 -31.98 -32.23
C PRO A 572 -28.31 -33.13 -32.50
N ALA A 573 -29.00 -33.57 -31.44
CA ALA A 573 -30.18 -34.43 -31.54
C ALA A 573 -31.44 -33.68 -31.08
N VAL A 574 -32.43 -33.64 -31.98
CA VAL A 574 -33.77 -33.07 -31.81
C VAL A 574 -34.63 -34.01 -30.97
N THR A 575 -35.32 -33.49 -29.95
CA THR A 575 -36.64 -34.03 -29.54
C THR A 575 -37.57 -32.93 -28.99
N THR A 576 -38.70 -32.81 -29.65
CA THR A 576 -39.94 -32.09 -29.31
C THR A 576 -40.58 -32.52 -27.98
N LYS A 577 -41.25 -31.59 -27.28
CA LYS A 577 -42.62 -31.79 -26.77
C LYS A 577 -43.25 -30.49 -26.24
N ALA A 578 -44.47 -30.25 -26.72
CA ALA A 578 -45.35 -29.11 -26.47
C ALA A 578 -46.23 -29.26 -25.21
N LYS A 579 -46.74 -28.13 -24.68
CA LYS A 579 -48.06 -27.88 -24.02
C LYS A 579 -47.98 -26.55 -23.26
N LYS A 580 -48.99 -25.67 -23.13
CA LYS A 580 -50.39 -25.58 -23.62
C LYS A 580 -50.86 -24.16 -23.27
N LEU A 581 -51.38 -23.39 -24.23
CA LEU A 581 -52.05 -22.11 -23.99
C LEU A 581 -53.49 -22.32 -23.51
N GLY A 582 -53.88 -21.65 -22.42
CA GLY A 582 -55.24 -21.62 -21.88
C GLY A 582 -55.82 -20.20 -21.91
N LYS A 583 -56.85 -20.00 -22.73
CA LYS A 583 -57.71 -18.80 -22.83
C LYS A 583 -58.48 -18.51 -21.54
N LYS A 584 -58.71 -17.21 -21.25
CA LYS A 584 -59.95 -16.56 -20.74
C LYS A 584 -59.58 -15.12 -20.34
N LYS A 585 -60.41 -14.07 -20.44
CA LYS A 585 -61.65 -13.72 -21.15
C LYS A 585 -61.78 -12.20 -20.91
N ALA A 586 -62.11 -11.44 -21.93
CA ALA A 586 -62.25 -9.99 -21.89
C ALA A 586 -63.42 -9.50 -21.00
N LYS A 587 -63.29 -8.30 -20.43
CA LYS A 587 -64.43 -7.42 -20.13
C LYS A 587 -64.06 -5.94 -20.32
N LYS A 588 -64.76 -5.32 -21.28
CA LYS A 588 -64.95 -3.88 -21.59
C LYS A 588 -65.07 -3.02 -20.31
N SER A 589 -64.66 -1.74 -20.28
CA SER A 589 -65.27 -0.67 -21.11
C SER A 589 -64.57 0.70 -21.03
N LYS A 590 -64.56 1.40 -22.18
CA LYS A 590 -64.78 2.87 -22.46
C LYS A 590 -63.76 3.88 -21.88
N ALA A 591 -62.97 4.55 -22.73
CA ALA A 591 -63.27 5.81 -23.48
C ALA A 591 -63.22 7.02 -22.52
N ASP A 592 -62.49 8.12 -22.71
CA ASP A 592 -62.01 8.90 -23.86
C ASP A 592 -60.64 9.55 -23.48
N GLY A 593 -59.70 9.87 -24.38
CA GLY A 593 -59.76 11.04 -25.26
C GLY A 593 -58.41 11.79 -25.22
N GLU A 594 -57.89 12.10 -26.41
CA GLU A 594 -56.91 13.14 -26.76
C GLU A 594 -55.40 12.98 -26.44
N SER A 595 -54.71 12.72 -27.56
CA SER A 595 -53.30 12.93 -27.84
C SER A 595 -52.79 14.33 -27.50
N ARG A 596 -51.64 14.40 -26.80
CA ARG A 596 -50.64 15.46 -27.00
C ARG A 596 -49.23 14.88 -26.83
N SER A 597 -48.56 14.70 -27.97
CA SER A 597 -47.14 14.39 -28.07
C SER A 597 -46.30 15.49 -27.39
N LYS A 598 -45.52 15.15 -26.37
CA LYS A 598 -44.44 15.99 -25.85
C LYS A 598 -43.13 15.21 -25.97
N SER A 599 -42.27 15.70 -26.85
CA SER A 599 -40.89 15.26 -27.06
C SER A 599 -40.10 15.19 -25.74
N LYS A 600 -39.52 14.03 -25.43
CA LYS A 600 -38.54 13.86 -24.35
C LYS A 600 -37.28 14.67 -24.69
N LYS A 601 -37.01 15.74 -23.93
CA LYS A 601 -35.69 16.37 -23.87
C LYS A 601 -34.76 15.44 -23.07
N SER A 602 -33.57 15.19 -23.60
CA SER A 602 -32.46 14.57 -22.86
C SER A 602 -32.11 15.45 -21.65
N GLU A 603 -32.31 14.96 -20.44
CA GLU A 603 -31.89 15.66 -19.22
C GLU A 603 -30.36 15.75 -19.19
N GLN A 604 -29.86 16.96 -18.89
CA GLN A 604 -28.44 17.28 -18.86
C GLN A 604 -27.73 16.52 -17.72
N ILE A 605 -26.58 15.94 -18.07
CA ILE A 605 -25.68 15.21 -17.18
C ILE A 605 -25.22 16.17 -16.06
N THR A 606 -25.55 15.84 -14.81
CA THR A 606 -24.98 16.53 -13.64
C THR A 606 -23.97 15.60 -12.96
N PRO A 607 -22.70 16.03 -12.75
CA PRO A 607 -21.65 15.23 -12.08
C PRO A 607 -22.07 14.60 -10.73
N GLN A 608 -23.03 15.23 -10.05
CA GLN A 608 -23.60 14.74 -8.79
C GLN A 608 -24.40 13.44 -8.94
N VAL A 609 -25.06 13.22 -10.08
CA VAL A 609 -25.88 12.01 -10.34
C VAL A 609 -24.98 10.80 -10.57
N LEU A 610 -23.93 10.95 -11.37
CA LEU A 610 -22.98 9.87 -11.67
C LEU A 610 -22.24 9.37 -10.42
N LYS A 611 -21.87 10.28 -9.51
CA LYS A 611 -21.28 9.94 -8.20
C LYS A 611 -22.24 9.14 -7.32
N LYS A 612 -23.51 9.57 -7.23
CA LYS A 612 -24.54 8.87 -6.45
C LYS A 612 -24.78 7.46 -7.00
N LEU A 613 -24.95 7.32 -8.31
CA LEU A 613 -25.12 6.04 -8.98
C LEU A 613 -23.94 5.09 -8.72
N ARG A 614 -22.70 5.59 -8.75
CA ARG A 614 -21.51 4.80 -8.42
C ARG A 614 -21.50 4.35 -6.96
N MET A 615 -21.88 5.22 -6.02
CA MET A 615 -21.96 4.86 -4.60
C MET A 615 -23.04 3.79 -4.37
N GLU A 616 -24.18 3.91 -5.03
CA GLU A 616 -25.25 2.92 -5.01
C GLU A 616 -24.84 1.59 -5.64
N ALA A 617 -24.05 1.63 -6.72
CA ALA A 617 -23.51 0.45 -7.39
C ALA A 617 -22.65 -0.44 -6.47
N ASN A 618 -22.08 0.11 -5.41
CA ASN A 618 -21.34 -0.67 -4.43
C ASN A 618 -22.25 -1.39 -3.42
N LYS A 619 -23.54 -1.02 -3.34
CA LYS A 619 -24.49 -1.55 -2.35
C LYS A 619 -25.21 -2.81 -2.83
N ASN A 620 -25.69 -2.81 -4.08
CA ASN A 620 -26.46 -3.93 -4.67
C ASN A 620 -26.08 -4.17 -6.14
N LYS A 621 -26.17 -5.43 -6.60
CA LYS A 621 -25.97 -5.86 -7.98
C LYS A 621 -26.89 -5.15 -8.97
N ASP A 622 -28.15 -4.90 -8.61
CA ASP A 622 -29.09 -4.21 -9.52
C ASP A 622 -28.73 -2.74 -9.69
N ALA A 623 -28.26 -2.09 -8.61
CA ALA A 623 -27.71 -0.74 -8.68
C ALA A 623 -26.42 -0.69 -9.51
N ARG A 624 -25.57 -1.73 -9.40
CA ARG A 624 -24.39 -1.88 -10.26
C ARG A 624 -24.79 -2.01 -11.72
N ARG A 625 -25.81 -2.83 -12.03
CA ARG A 625 -26.34 -2.99 -13.39
C ARG A 625 -26.82 -1.63 -13.94
N ARG A 626 -27.64 -0.90 -13.19
CA ARG A 626 -28.10 0.46 -13.56
C ARG A 626 -26.95 1.43 -13.83
N TYR A 627 -25.93 1.44 -12.96
CA TYR A 627 -24.74 2.26 -13.16
C TYR A 627 -23.97 1.89 -14.42
N MET A 628 -23.82 0.59 -14.72
CA MET A 628 -23.13 0.14 -15.93
C MET A 628 -23.93 0.45 -17.20
N HIS A 629 -25.26 0.37 -17.17
CA HIS A 629 -26.10 0.84 -18.26
C HIS A 629 -25.99 2.35 -18.47
N TYR A 630 -26.00 3.13 -17.39
CA TYR A 630 -25.79 4.57 -17.47
C TYR A 630 -24.46 4.92 -18.16
N LEU A 631 -23.35 4.28 -17.75
CA LEU A 631 -22.05 4.49 -18.39
C LEU A 631 -22.04 4.11 -19.87
N ARG A 632 -22.80 3.09 -20.27
CA ARG A 632 -22.93 2.65 -21.66
C ARG A 632 -23.76 3.64 -22.47
N ASP A 633 -24.89 4.08 -21.93
CA ASP A 633 -25.84 4.94 -22.63
C ASP A 633 -25.30 6.38 -22.75
N ASN A 634 -24.44 6.79 -21.81
CA ASN A 634 -23.71 8.06 -21.79
C ASN A 634 -22.21 7.86 -22.08
N TRP A 635 -21.88 6.97 -23.03
CA TRP A 635 -20.50 6.66 -23.37
C TRP A 635 -19.77 7.84 -24.01
N GLU A 636 -18.54 8.09 -23.55
CA GLU A 636 -17.61 9.04 -24.14
C GLU A 636 -16.29 8.29 -24.38
N ASP A 637 -15.69 8.49 -25.56
CA ASP A 637 -14.41 7.88 -25.88
C ASP A 637 -13.26 8.70 -25.32
N SER A 638 -12.17 8.02 -24.98
CA SER A 638 -10.90 8.67 -24.67
C SER A 638 -9.77 8.01 -25.46
N ALA A 639 -8.72 8.78 -25.74
CA ALA A 639 -7.54 8.30 -26.43
C ALA A 639 -7.00 6.99 -25.80
N LYS A 640 -6.84 6.98 -24.46
CA LYS A 640 -6.34 5.82 -23.74
C LYS A 640 -7.28 4.61 -23.78
N LEU A 641 -8.59 4.81 -23.55
CA LEU A 641 -9.53 3.68 -23.57
C LEU A 641 -9.56 3.03 -24.95
N THR A 642 -9.54 3.84 -26.01
CA THR A 642 -9.49 3.34 -27.40
C THR A 642 -8.27 2.45 -27.60
N GLN A 643 -7.08 2.92 -27.22
CA GLN A 643 -5.84 2.14 -27.31
C GLN A 643 -5.89 0.85 -26.47
N ILE A 644 -6.45 0.90 -25.25
CA ILE A 644 -6.59 -0.29 -24.39
C ILE A 644 -7.50 -1.33 -25.06
N VAL A 645 -8.61 -0.90 -25.67
CA VAL A 645 -9.54 -1.78 -26.39
C VAL A 645 -8.89 -2.40 -27.62
N ASP A 646 -8.11 -1.61 -28.37
CA ASP A 646 -7.38 -2.10 -29.54
C ASP A 646 -6.31 -3.13 -29.16
N LEU A 647 -5.54 -2.88 -28.10
CA LEU A 647 -4.59 -3.84 -27.56
C LEU A 647 -5.28 -5.13 -27.11
N LEU A 648 -6.41 -5.03 -26.41
CA LEU A 648 -7.19 -6.20 -25.99
C LEU A 648 -7.72 -7.00 -27.18
N ARG A 649 -8.15 -6.32 -28.25
CA ARG A 649 -8.60 -6.95 -29.50
C ARG A 649 -7.46 -7.70 -30.19
N GLN A 650 -6.28 -7.10 -30.31
CA GLN A 650 -5.10 -7.77 -30.86
C GLN A 650 -4.69 -8.98 -30.02
N ILE A 651 -4.72 -8.87 -28.69
CA ILE A 651 -4.38 -9.97 -27.80
C ILE A 651 -5.42 -11.10 -27.88
N GLN A 652 -6.70 -10.77 -28.10
CA GLN A 652 -7.77 -11.75 -28.24
C GLN A 652 -7.50 -12.73 -29.40
N GLU A 653 -6.84 -12.30 -30.47
CA GLU A 653 -6.45 -13.18 -31.59
C GLU A 653 -5.47 -14.28 -31.15
N THR A 654 -4.56 -13.95 -30.24
CA THR A 654 -3.59 -14.91 -29.66
C THR A 654 -4.21 -15.81 -28.58
N GLY A 655 -5.39 -15.45 -28.06
CA GLY A 655 -6.07 -16.16 -26.98
C GLY A 655 -5.32 -16.11 -25.64
N GLU A 656 -4.37 -15.20 -25.47
CA GLU A 656 -3.61 -15.03 -24.25
C GLU A 656 -4.45 -14.41 -23.12
N LYS A 657 -4.07 -14.67 -21.86
CA LYS A 657 -4.71 -14.06 -20.69
C LYS A 657 -4.02 -12.73 -20.36
N THR A 658 -4.83 -11.71 -20.12
CA THR A 658 -4.38 -10.32 -19.93
C THR A 658 -4.79 -9.78 -18.58
N ILE A 659 -3.86 -9.10 -17.90
CA ILE A 659 -4.14 -8.32 -16.71
C ILE A 659 -4.10 -6.84 -17.06
N VAL A 660 -5.15 -6.11 -16.70
CA VAL A 660 -5.23 -4.66 -16.86
C VAL A 660 -5.13 -4.01 -15.50
N PHE A 661 -4.07 -3.22 -15.29
CA PHE A 661 -3.82 -2.47 -14.08
C PHE A 661 -4.19 -1.00 -14.24
N SER A 662 -4.92 -0.48 -13.27
CA SER A 662 -5.14 0.95 -13.13
C SER A 662 -5.17 1.37 -11.66
N GLN A 663 -4.74 2.60 -11.36
CA GLN A 663 -4.87 3.17 -10.02
C GLN A 663 -6.32 3.53 -9.70
N TRP A 664 -7.12 3.92 -10.69
CA TRP A 664 -8.48 4.38 -10.48
C TRP A 664 -9.48 3.27 -10.78
N THR A 665 -10.28 2.92 -9.77
CA THR A 665 -11.34 1.92 -9.95
C THR A 665 -12.44 2.40 -10.91
N SER A 666 -12.60 3.70 -11.09
CA SER A 666 -13.49 4.34 -12.05
C SER A 666 -13.05 4.14 -13.48
N LEU A 667 -11.74 4.24 -13.75
CA LEU A 667 -11.21 3.89 -15.08
C LEU A 667 -11.45 2.41 -15.39
N LEU A 668 -11.27 1.53 -14.39
CA LEU A 668 -11.60 0.10 -14.55
C LEU A 668 -13.10 -0.13 -14.82
N ASP A 669 -14.00 0.72 -14.36
CA ASP A 669 -15.43 0.61 -14.69
C ASP A 669 -15.70 0.94 -16.16
N LEU A 670 -15.02 1.96 -16.71
CA LEU A 670 -15.10 2.30 -18.12
C LEU A 670 -14.50 1.19 -19.00
N VAL A 671 -13.34 0.66 -18.61
CA VAL A 671 -12.74 -0.51 -19.30
C VAL A 671 -13.70 -1.72 -19.25
N GLU A 672 -14.39 -1.93 -18.14
CA GLU A 672 -15.35 -3.03 -17.99
C GLU A 672 -16.52 -2.91 -18.98
N VAL A 673 -17.06 -1.70 -19.21
CA VAL A 673 -18.11 -1.47 -20.21
C VAL A 673 -17.63 -1.94 -21.59
N GLN A 674 -16.43 -1.54 -22.01
CA GLN A 674 -15.88 -1.93 -23.31
C GLN A 674 -15.57 -3.42 -23.42
N VAL A 675 -14.98 -4.02 -22.38
CA VAL A 675 -14.68 -5.45 -22.35
C VAL A 675 -15.96 -6.29 -22.44
N LYS A 676 -17.02 -5.90 -21.73
CA LYS A 676 -18.28 -6.64 -21.68
C LYS A 676 -19.11 -6.44 -22.95
N TYR A 677 -19.39 -5.19 -23.34
CA TYR A 677 -20.37 -4.90 -24.40
C TYR A 677 -19.75 -4.82 -25.80
N THR A 678 -18.51 -4.35 -25.93
CA THR A 678 -17.84 -4.19 -27.23
C THR A 678 -17.05 -5.43 -27.61
N LEU A 679 -16.16 -5.91 -26.73
CA LEU A 679 -15.30 -7.07 -27.00
C LEU A 679 -15.96 -8.42 -26.69
N ARG A 680 -17.06 -8.41 -25.92
CA ARG A 680 -17.78 -9.62 -25.46
C ARG A 680 -16.84 -10.65 -24.81
N LEU A 681 -15.89 -10.19 -23.99
CA LEU A 681 -14.91 -11.03 -23.31
C LEU A 681 -15.33 -11.31 -21.87
N ARG A 682 -15.14 -12.55 -21.42
CA ARG A 682 -15.31 -12.91 -20.01
C ARG A 682 -14.16 -12.35 -19.18
N TYR A 683 -14.50 -11.63 -18.11
CA TYR A 683 -13.54 -10.95 -17.26
C TYR A 683 -13.80 -11.19 -15.76
N ARG A 684 -12.79 -10.89 -14.94
CA ARG A 684 -12.91 -10.78 -13.48
C ARG A 684 -12.33 -9.48 -12.97
N ARG A 685 -12.96 -8.91 -11.94
CA ARG A 685 -12.43 -7.74 -11.21
C ARG A 685 -11.66 -8.20 -9.98
N TYR A 686 -10.64 -7.44 -9.62
CA TYR A 686 -9.91 -7.57 -8.37
C TYR A 686 -9.57 -6.18 -7.83
N THR A 687 -10.43 -5.69 -6.93
CA THR A 687 -10.29 -4.36 -6.31
C THR A 687 -10.29 -4.47 -4.80
N GLY A 688 -9.84 -3.40 -4.12
CA GLY A 688 -9.82 -3.34 -2.64
C GLY A 688 -11.21 -3.45 -2.00
N GLY A 689 -12.27 -3.02 -2.69
CA GLY A 689 -13.65 -3.07 -2.21
C GLY A 689 -14.26 -4.46 -2.14
N MET A 690 -13.65 -5.47 -2.79
CA MET A 690 -14.18 -6.84 -2.84
C MET A 690 -13.98 -7.58 -1.51
N SER A 691 -14.99 -8.37 -1.14
CA SER A 691 -14.87 -9.28 0.01
C SER A 691 -13.76 -10.31 -0.23
N ARG A 692 -13.24 -10.90 0.85
CA ARG A 692 -12.17 -11.89 0.75
C ARG A 692 -12.58 -13.11 -0.09
N ASN A 693 -13.80 -13.60 0.05
CA ASN A 693 -14.28 -14.76 -0.70
C ASN A 693 -14.38 -14.46 -2.19
N GLN A 694 -14.89 -13.27 -2.55
CA GLN A 694 -14.95 -12.82 -3.95
C GLN A 694 -13.56 -12.68 -4.57
N ARG A 695 -12.57 -12.19 -3.81
CA ARG A 695 -11.18 -12.09 -4.28
C ARG A 695 -10.56 -13.46 -4.55
N ASP A 696 -10.75 -14.42 -3.63
CA ASP A 696 -10.25 -15.78 -3.81
C ASP A 696 -10.91 -16.46 -5.02
N GLU A 697 -12.22 -16.27 -5.19
CA GLU A 697 -12.97 -16.77 -6.33
C GLU A 697 -12.51 -16.15 -7.66
N ALA A 698 -12.28 -14.84 -7.71
CA ALA A 698 -11.79 -14.16 -8.91
C ALA A 698 -10.41 -14.69 -9.35
N VAL A 699 -9.49 -14.91 -8.40
CA VAL A 699 -8.15 -15.47 -8.69
C VAL A 699 -8.24 -16.91 -9.18
N ARG A 700 -9.06 -17.74 -8.53
CA ARG A 700 -9.27 -19.14 -8.95
C ARG A 700 -9.89 -19.22 -10.33
N ASP A 701 -10.97 -18.48 -10.58
CA ASP A 701 -11.64 -18.47 -11.89
C ASP A 701 -10.70 -17.94 -12.98
N PHE A 702 -9.94 -16.86 -12.73
CA PHE A 702 -8.95 -16.39 -13.70
C PHE A 702 -7.82 -17.40 -13.95
N SER A 703 -7.45 -18.23 -12.97
CA SER A 703 -6.38 -19.22 -13.13
C SER A 703 -6.88 -20.49 -13.82
N GLU A 704 -8.00 -21.04 -13.37
CA GLU A 704 -8.50 -22.36 -13.74
C GLU A 704 -9.44 -22.33 -14.95
N ASN A 705 -10.21 -21.25 -15.13
CA ASN A 705 -11.19 -21.14 -16.22
C ASN A 705 -10.50 -20.62 -17.50
N PRO A 706 -10.49 -21.39 -18.61
CA PRO A 706 -9.92 -20.92 -19.87
C PRO A 706 -10.76 -19.83 -20.54
N ALA A 707 -12.06 -19.71 -20.22
CA ALA A 707 -12.94 -18.71 -20.80
C ALA A 707 -12.66 -17.30 -20.27
N THR A 708 -12.24 -17.18 -19.01
CA THR A 708 -11.89 -15.89 -18.40
C THR A 708 -10.54 -15.41 -18.94
N ARG A 709 -10.57 -14.45 -19.87
CA ARG A 709 -9.37 -13.95 -20.57
C ARG A 709 -8.80 -12.68 -19.94
N VAL A 710 -9.63 -11.85 -19.33
CA VAL A 710 -9.23 -10.53 -18.83
C VAL A 710 -9.41 -10.45 -17.31
N MET A 711 -8.42 -9.90 -16.61
CA MET A 711 -8.52 -9.56 -15.20
C MET A 711 -8.25 -8.07 -14.98
N LEU A 712 -9.24 -7.36 -14.42
CA LEU A 712 -9.15 -5.93 -14.10
C LEU A 712 -8.70 -5.77 -12.65
N VAL A 713 -7.49 -5.24 -12.44
CA VAL A 713 -6.86 -5.19 -11.12
C VAL A 713 -6.53 -3.75 -10.74
N SER A 714 -6.99 -3.31 -9.57
CA SER A 714 -6.54 -2.00 -9.06
C SER A 714 -5.07 -2.10 -8.62
N LEU A 715 -4.22 -1.14 -9.02
CA LEU A 715 -2.79 -1.15 -8.72
C LEU A 715 -2.51 -1.29 -7.21
N ARG A 716 -3.30 -0.61 -6.38
CA ARG A 716 -3.24 -0.71 -4.90
C ARG A 716 -3.52 -2.12 -4.38
N ALA A 717 -4.51 -2.82 -4.95
CA ALA A 717 -4.83 -4.20 -4.57
C ALA A 717 -3.87 -5.23 -5.19
N GLY A 718 -3.21 -4.89 -6.31
CA GLY A 718 -2.18 -5.72 -6.95
C GLY A 718 -0.94 -5.94 -6.10
N ASN A 719 -0.63 -5.02 -5.19
CA ASN A 719 0.48 -5.13 -4.24
C ASN A 719 0.28 -6.21 -3.16
N ALA A 720 -0.90 -6.85 -3.11
CA ALA A 720 -1.30 -7.78 -2.06
C ALA A 720 -0.68 -9.19 -2.15
N GLY A 721 0.46 -9.37 -2.83
CA GLY A 721 1.19 -10.64 -2.78
C GLY A 721 0.77 -11.72 -3.81
N LEU A 722 -0.11 -11.38 -4.75
CA LEU A 722 -0.82 -12.35 -5.60
C LEU A 722 0.09 -13.14 -6.56
N ASN A 723 -0.35 -14.36 -6.89
CA ASN A 723 0.27 -15.21 -7.91
C ASN A 723 -0.63 -15.26 -9.16
N LEU A 724 -0.23 -14.58 -10.23
CA LEU A 724 -1.01 -14.44 -11.46
C LEU A 724 -0.21 -14.92 -12.69
N THR A 725 0.57 -16.00 -12.55
CA THR A 725 1.38 -16.59 -13.64
C THR A 725 0.58 -17.10 -14.82
N ALA A 726 -0.75 -17.19 -14.68
CA ALA A 726 -1.64 -17.56 -15.78
C ALA A 726 -1.70 -16.50 -16.90
N ALA A 727 -1.31 -15.25 -16.62
CA ALA A 727 -1.28 -14.17 -17.59
C ALA A 727 0.10 -14.00 -18.25
N SER A 728 0.11 -13.76 -19.55
CA SER A 728 1.31 -13.44 -20.35
C SER A 728 1.29 -12.00 -20.89
N ARG A 729 0.15 -11.31 -20.78
CA ARG A 729 0.01 -9.90 -21.17
C ARG A 729 -0.36 -9.06 -19.96
N VAL A 730 0.30 -7.93 -19.82
CA VAL A 730 0.03 -6.94 -18.78
C VAL A 730 -0.16 -5.58 -19.44
N ILE A 731 -1.26 -4.92 -19.14
CA ILE A 731 -1.54 -3.55 -19.60
C ILE A 731 -1.52 -2.64 -18.37
N ILE A 732 -0.70 -1.60 -18.40
CA ILE A 732 -0.65 -0.55 -17.38
C ILE A 732 -1.33 0.69 -17.98
N CYS A 733 -2.53 1.01 -17.50
CA CYS A 733 -3.33 2.12 -18.01
C CYS A 733 -2.74 3.49 -17.62
N ASP A 734 -2.09 3.55 -16.45
CA ASP A 734 -1.65 4.81 -15.87
C ASP A 734 -0.35 4.66 -15.07
N PRO A 735 0.70 5.42 -15.41
CA PRO A 735 1.99 5.33 -14.74
C PRO A 735 1.91 5.93 -13.33
N PHE A 736 2.67 5.38 -12.40
CA PHE A 736 2.82 5.87 -11.02
C PHE A 736 4.23 6.41 -10.80
N TRP A 737 4.40 7.56 -10.14
CA TRP A 737 5.74 8.16 -9.98
C TRP A 737 6.77 7.28 -9.25
N ASN A 738 6.33 6.25 -8.50
CA ASN A 738 7.22 5.24 -7.93
C ASN A 738 7.32 4.01 -8.87
N PRO A 739 8.46 3.78 -9.54
CA PRO A 739 8.63 2.68 -10.49
C PRO A 739 8.52 1.30 -9.85
N TYR A 740 8.78 1.18 -8.55
CA TYR A 740 8.74 -0.10 -7.85
C TYR A 740 7.33 -0.66 -7.68
N ILE A 741 6.32 0.21 -7.63
CA ILE A 741 4.92 -0.24 -7.53
C ILE A 741 4.48 -0.91 -8.83
N GLU A 742 4.81 -0.30 -9.98
CA GLU A 742 4.53 -0.91 -11.28
C GLU A 742 5.31 -2.21 -11.47
N MET A 743 6.60 -2.21 -11.13
CA MET A 743 7.42 -3.41 -11.22
C MET A 743 6.88 -4.53 -10.33
N GLN A 744 6.43 -4.20 -9.11
CA GLN A 744 5.82 -5.15 -8.19
C GLN A 744 4.49 -5.72 -8.73
N ALA A 745 3.73 -4.93 -9.49
CA ALA A 745 2.50 -5.38 -10.15
C ALA A 745 2.82 -6.32 -11.33
N VAL A 746 3.80 -5.98 -12.17
CA VAL A 746 4.27 -6.84 -13.28
C VAL A 746 4.85 -8.16 -12.76
N ASP A 747 5.61 -8.12 -11.67
CA ASP A 747 6.19 -9.29 -11.01
C ASP A 747 5.14 -10.27 -10.44
N ARG A 748 3.84 -9.90 -10.44
CA ARG A 748 2.76 -10.85 -10.14
C ARG A 748 2.52 -11.84 -11.27
N ALA A 749 2.79 -11.45 -12.51
CA ALA A 749 2.72 -12.29 -13.70
C ALA A 749 4.10 -12.82 -14.10
N HIS A 750 5.15 -12.00 -14.06
CA HIS A 750 6.54 -12.39 -14.33
C HIS A 750 7.22 -12.96 -13.08
N ARG A 751 6.90 -14.22 -12.76
CA ARG A 751 7.44 -14.95 -11.61
C ARG A 751 7.56 -16.44 -11.87
N ILE A 752 8.21 -17.17 -10.95
CA ILE A 752 8.35 -18.63 -11.01
C ILE A 752 7.00 -19.30 -11.30
N GLY A 753 6.97 -20.12 -12.35
CA GLY A 753 5.75 -20.76 -12.87
C GLY A 753 5.23 -20.14 -14.17
N GLN A 754 5.81 -19.02 -14.60
CA GLN A 754 5.57 -18.46 -15.93
C GLN A 754 6.26 -19.32 -16.99
N ALA A 755 5.50 -19.71 -18.03
CA ALA A 755 5.97 -20.53 -19.14
C ALA A 755 6.09 -19.75 -20.46
N ARG A 756 5.48 -18.56 -20.55
CA ARG A 756 5.46 -17.72 -21.75
C ARG A 756 6.18 -16.40 -21.53
N GLU A 757 6.67 -15.81 -22.61
CA GLU A 757 7.17 -14.43 -22.64
C GLU A 757 6.09 -13.49 -22.08
N VAL A 758 6.48 -12.61 -21.15
CA VAL A 758 5.54 -11.63 -20.57
C VAL A 758 5.74 -10.30 -21.27
N ARG A 759 4.69 -9.81 -21.94
CA ARG A 759 4.70 -8.49 -22.57
C ARG A 759 3.92 -7.49 -21.75
N VAL A 760 4.57 -6.38 -21.43
CA VAL A 760 4.00 -5.27 -20.67
C VAL A 760 3.76 -4.11 -21.62
N HIS A 761 2.50 -3.69 -21.78
CA HIS A 761 2.11 -2.52 -22.54
C HIS A 761 1.80 -1.38 -21.56
N ARG A 762 2.51 -0.27 -21.65
CA ARG A 762 2.26 0.93 -20.86
C ARG A 762 1.62 1.97 -21.77
N VAL A 763 0.38 2.36 -21.47
CA VAL A 763 -0.37 3.32 -22.29
C VAL A 763 -0.13 4.73 -21.77
N LEU A 764 0.49 5.58 -22.60
CA LEU A 764 0.94 6.93 -22.27
C LEU A 764 0.34 7.96 -23.23
N VAL A 765 0.16 9.20 -22.76
CA VAL A 765 -0.21 10.32 -23.63
C VAL A 765 0.96 11.28 -23.80
N GLY A 766 1.37 11.49 -25.06
CA GLY A 766 2.50 12.35 -25.39
C GLY A 766 2.24 13.86 -25.20
N GLY A 767 3.26 14.57 -24.74
CA GLY A 767 3.23 15.99 -24.40
C GLY A 767 2.47 16.30 -23.10
N THR A 768 2.45 15.39 -22.13
CA THR A 768 1.68 15.54 -20.89
C THR A 768 2.53 15.36 -19.62
N VAL A 769 1.87 15.37 -18.45
CA VAL A 769 2.48 15.03 -17.16
C VAL A 769 2.99 13.59 -17.11
N GLU A 770 2.44 12.69 -17.93
CA GLU A 770 2.86 11.29 -17.92
C GLU A 770 4.28 11.09 -18.45
N ASP A 771 4.69 11.84 -19.47
CA ASP A 771 6.07 11.82 -19.97
C ASP A 771 7.05 12.22 -18.88
N ARG A 772 6.74 13.32 -18.19
CA ARG A 772 7.53 13.81 -17.05
C ARG A 772 7.59 12.79 -15.91
N ILE A 773 6.51 12.04 -15.68
CA ILE A 773 6.48 10.95 -14.69
C ILE A 773 7.39 9.81 -15.12
N VAL A 774 7.36 9.39 -16.39
CA VAL A 774 8.19 8.30 -16.90
C VAL A 774 9.67 8.69 -16.86
N GLU A 775 10.02 9.90 -17.27
CA GLU A 775 11.39 10.40 -17.14
C GLU A 775 11.85 10.48 -15.68
N LEU A 776 10.97 10.91 -14.78
CA LEU A 776 11.26 10.89 -13.34
C LEU A 776 11.47 9.47 -12.82
N GLN A 777 10.68 8.49 -13.27
CA GLN A 777 10.87 7.09 -12.92
C GLN A 777 12.24 6.58 -13.40
N GLU A 778 12.64 6.91 -14.63
CA GLU A 778 13.93 6.52 -15.18
C GLU A 778 15.08 7.13 -14.40
N SER A 779 15.01 8.43 -14.10
CA SER A 779 15.99 9.12 -13.26
C SER A 779 16.10 8.45 -11.89
N LYS A 780 14.95 8.17 -11.24
CA LYS A 780 14.93 7.45 -9.95
C LYS A 780 15.48 6.03 -10.05
N ARG A 781 15.20 5.30 -11.12
CA ARG A 781 15.74 3.95 -11.33
C ARG A 781 17.25 4.01 -11.51
N ARG A 782 17.76 4.88 -12.37
CA ARG A 782 19.21 5.07 -12.60
C ARG A 782 19.93 5.48 -11.31
N LEU A 783 19.34 6.39 -10.54
CA LEU A 783 19.89 6.79 -9.24
C LEU A 783 19.97 5.62 -8.27
N VAL A 784 18.96 4.74 -8.22
CA VAL A 784 18.99 3.57 -7.33
C VAL A 784 19.95 2.51 -7.84
N ASP A 785 19.97 2.24 -9.13
CA ASP A 785 20.90 1.27 -9.73
C ASP A 785 22.35 1.71 -9.53
N ALA A 786 22.65 3.02 -9.65
CA ALA A 786 23.95 3.60 -9.34
C ALA A 786 24.25 3.63 -7.82
N ALA A 787 23.25 3.90 -6.98
CA ALA A 787 23.40 3.94 -5.52
C ALA A 787 23.46 2.56 -4.85
N LEU A 788 23.14 1.49 -5.58
CA LEU A 788 23.32 0.11 -5.13
C LEU A 788 24.80 -0.31 -5.13
N ASP A 789 25.67 0.44 -5.80
CA ASP A 789 27.13 0.31 -5.68
C ASP A 789 27.70 1.11 -4.49
N GLU A 790 27.13 2.27 -4.12
CA GLU A 790 27.51 3.01 -2.91
C GLU A 790 26.34 3.83 -2.35
N GLY A 791 25.87 3.43 -1.17
CA GLY A 791 24.54 3.76 -0.67
C GLY A 791 24.14 5.23 -0.61
N GLN A 792 23.05 5.54 -1.33
CA GLN A 792 22.09 6.59 -1.05
C GLN A 792 20.67 6.15 -1.44
N SER A 793 20.02 5.34 -0.59
CA SER A 793 18.59 5.04 -0.72
C SER A 793 17.82 5.77 0.38
N LYS A 794 17.54 7.06 0.18
CA LYS A 794 16.65 7.84 1.05
C LYS A 794 15.63 8.63 0.24
N SER A 795 14.36 8.41 0.58
CA SER A 795 13.17 9.14 0.10
C SER A 795 12.72 8.89 -1.34
N LEU A 796 12.57 7.62 -1.75
CA LEU A 796 11.93 7.28 -3.04
C LEU A 796 10.40 7.51 -3.06
N GLY A 797 9.77 7.66 -1.88
CA GLY A 797 8.31 7.76 -1.76
C GLY A 797 7.73 9.17 -1.85
N ARG A 798 8.43 10.19 -1.34
CA ARG A 798 7.97 11.59 -1.33
C ARG A 798 8.62 12.37 -2.47
N LEU A 799 7.83 13.15 -3.20
CA LEU A 799 8.34 14.01 -4.26
C LEU A 799 9.05 15.22 -3.63
N SER A 800 10.26 15.54 -4.10
CA SER A 800 10.95 16.76 -3.69
C SER A 800 10.30 18.00 -4.32
N GLU A 801 10.60 19.19 -3.80
CA GLU A 801 10.08 20.44 -4.39
C GLU A 801 10.55 20.62 -5.85
N GLN A 802 11.78 20.19 -6.15
CA GLN A 802 12.33 20.18 -7.52
C GLN A 802 11.62 19.17 -8.42
N GLU A 803 11.34 17.97 -7.91
CA GLU A 803 10.58 16.95 -8.66
C GLU A 803 9.15 17.43 -8.93
N LEU A 804 8.51 18.09 -7.96
CA LEU A 804 7.19 18.70 -8.16
C LEU A 804 7.25 19.81 -9.22
N ALA A 805 8.23 20.73 -9.12
CA ALA A 805 8.39 21.79 -10.11
C ALA A 805 8.60 21.24 -11.53
N TYR A 806 9.33 20.12 -11.66
CA TYR A 806 9.51 19.44 -12.92
C TYR A 806 8.19 18.86 -13.45
N LEU A 807 7.43 18.15 -12.62
CA LEU A 807 6.14 17.56 -12.99
C LEU A 807 5.10 18.59 -13.45
N PHE A 808 5.14 19.81 -12.91
CA PHE A 808 4.30 20.92 -13.39
C PHE A 808 4.91 21.68 -14.57
N GLY A 809 6.11 21.34 -15.04
CA GLY A 809 6.76 21.98 -16.19
C GLY A 809 7.24 23.40 -15.91
N VAL A 810 7.58 23.68 -14.65
CA VAL A 810 8.07 24.98 -14.18
C VAL A 810 9.61 25.00 -14.13
N SER A 811 10.24 23.84 -13.96
CA SER A 811 11.70 23.69 -13.98
C SER A 811 12.14 22.75 -15.10
N PRO A 812 13.40 22.86 -15.58
CA PRO A 812 14.01 21.82 -16.39
C PRO A 812 14.04 20.48 -15.64
N PRO A 813 14.25 19.35 -16.34
CA PRO A 813 14.42 18.04 -15.71
C PRO A 813 15.49 18.12 -14.61
N PRO A 814 15.26 17.43 -13.46
CA PRO A 814 16.24 17.42 -12.39
C PRO A 814 17.59 16.94 -12.95
N PRO A 815 18.70 17.64 -12.68
CA PRO A 815 19.97 17.32 -13.30
C PRO A 815 20.37 15.88 -12.96
N ALA A 816 20.69 15.09 -13.98
CA ALA A 816 21.49 13.88 -13.79
C ALA A 816 22.79 14.34 -13.12
N GLN A 817 23.19 13.68 -12.05
CA GLN A 817 24.25 14.13 -11.16
C GLN A 817 25.67 13.96 -11.77
N GLU A 818 25.84 14.24 -13.05
CA GLU A 818 27.15 14.34 -13.72
C GLU A 818 27.68 15.79 -13.69
N ASP A 819 26.82 16.80 -13.68
CA ASP A 819 27.25 18.21 -13.77
C ASP A 819 27.56 18.90 -12.44
N ALA A 820 27.22 18.27 -11.30
CA ALA A 820 27.56 18.80 -9.98
C ALA A 820 29.07 18.76 -9.70
N ALA A 821 29.82 17.88 -10.37
CA ALA A 821 31.27 17.84 -10.31
C ALA A 821 31.93 18.94 -11.15
N ALA A 822 31.31 19.36 -12.25
CA ALA A 822 31.85 20.40 -13.14
C ALA A 822 31.68 21.82 -12.56
N GLY A 823 30.57 22.09 -11.87
CA GLY A 823 30.34 23.39 -11.20
C GLY A 823 31.30 23.67 -10.03
N SER A 824 31.81 22.62 -9.39
CA SER A 824 32.84 22.73 -8.34
C SER A 824 34.23 23.08 -8.90
N ALA A 825 34.52 22.72 -10.16
CA ALA A 825 35.80 23.02 -10.80
C ALA A 825 35.83 24.46 -11.35
N ALA A 826 34.70 24.97 -11.83
CA ALA A 826 34.61 26.35 -12.34
C ALA A 826 34.76 27.41 -11.24
N ASN A 827 34.25 27.16 -10.02
CA ASN A 827 34.41 28.07 -8.87
C ASN A 827 35.79 28.01 -8.19
N ALA A 828 36.60 26.98 -8.45
CA ALA A 828 37.98 26.91 -7.97
C ALA A 828 38.96 27.68 -8.89
N ALA A 829 38.64 27.84 -10.17
CA ALA A 829 39.48 28.55 -11.14
C ALA A 829 39.32 30.08 -11.09
N ALA A 830 38.23 30.60 -10.53
CA ALA A 830 37.98 32.04 -10.39
C ALA A 830 38.61 32.67 -9.13
N GLY A 831 39.19 31.87 -8.23
CA GLY A 831 39.73 32.31 -6.94
C GLY A 831 41.25 32.55 -6.88
N SER A 832 42.01 32.34 -7.96
CA SER A 832 43.48 32.35 -7.91
C SER A 832 44.17 33.53 -8.60
N THR A 833 43.46 34.62 -8.91
CA THR A 833 44.06 35.82 -9.53
C THR A 833 43.67 37.12 -8.82
N ALA A 834 44.03 37.26 -7.55
CA ALA A 834 44.07 38.55 -6.86
C ALA A 834 45.01 38.49 -5.65
N GLY A 835 46.29 38.83 -5.85
CA GLY A 835 47.25 38.81 -4.74
C GLY A 835 48.69 39.11 -5.11
N ALA A 836 48.95 40.12 -5.93
CA ALA A 836 50.29 40.68 -6.07
C ALA A 836 50.22 42.19 -6.33
N THR A 837 51.10 42.92 -5.65
CA THR A 837 51.44 44.37 -5.77
C THR A 837 50.71 45.36 -4.87
N ALA A 838 51.35 45.71 -3.73
CA ALA A 838 51.74 47.09 -3.38
C ALA A 838 52.62 47.11 -2.11
N GLY A 839 53.88 47.54 -2.25
CA GLY A 839 54.73 47.99 -1.12
C GLY A 839 54.19 49.29 -0.52
N ARG A 840 54.74 49.92 0.52
CA ARG A 840 56.15 50.10 0.94
C ARG A 840 56.13 51.03 2.18
N ALA A 841 57.10 50.86 3.09
CA ALA A 841 57.58 51.82 4.12
C ALA A 841 56.59 52.27 5.22
N GLY A 842 56.99 52.55 6.46
CA GLY A 842 58.29 52.56 7.12
C GLY A 842 58.11 52.91 8.61
N ARG A 843 59.08 52.45 9.41
CA ARG A 843 59.50 52.85 10.77
C ARG A 843 58.64 53.85 11.56
N SER A 844 58.23 53.42 12.76
CA SER A 844 58.71 53.96 14.05
C SER A 844 58.53 52.91 15.13
#